data_AF-A0A9E7GBU5-F1
#
_entry.id   AF-A0A9E7GBU5-F1
#
_cell.length_a   1.000
_cell.length_b   1.000
_cell.length_c   1.000
_cell.angle_alpha   90.00
_cell.angle_beta   90.00
_cell.angle_gamma   90.00
#
_symmetry.space_group_name_H-M   'P 1'
#
loop_
_entity.id
_entity.type
_entity.pdbx_description
1 polymer ?
#
loop_
_entity_poly.entity_id
_entity_poly.type
_entity_poly.pdbx_seq_one_letter_code
_entity_poly.pdbx_strand_id
1 'polypeptide(L)'
;NHLIYYDFKIPLLVASVLYKEGNQKNDGVNALESMSLQLRHLVLVVLTLDFWSSCVAADTLPDEALALYSLASKWQASPRNWEGSDPCGSNWVGIYCSNSHITSIVLSGLSISGSLSEEIQNLTELVHLDLSFNPGLDGPIPRTIGNLVKLKRLFLVGCSFSGSIPPELGKLSRLAFLSLNSNKLSGSIPGELGNLSSLVWFDITDNEISGSIPVSDGTNLGLDMLKKCQHFHFGRNNLSGPIPPELFQSNSSLLHVLFDTNKLTGSIPETIGVVHTLEALRLDRNQLTGAVPSNFNNLTKLAELQLSNNQLSGPLPNLTGMDELAYVDLSNNSFDVSDVPPWFSTLPSLTTLMLEFLKVSGQIPASLFGFPQMQKARLRSNLINGTLDLGSQYSKQLTLVDVRDNRIQDLYYGGYPNELLLERNPYCDQQGSVSKYCDVAQQSNPATTYSTPMQNCGASVCPSDQEMSSNCICSYPYEGTIVFRFLTFSNTENYTYYQTLEQHLYQSFQDNKVPVGFLSLQNPKINLYNYFQLDMWMFPSSKGHFDEPEVVLLANLFSSNTFNSPPGFGPYYFIPKPYPSFPESGSKSKNAGLIAGVTVGGLLLASVVAGLIIFAIRRRRKVKKATEQSLPSGSWNPSQSGSGVPQLKGSRLFSFEELTKYTHNFSEANVLGTGSYGKVYRGALDDGQLIAVKRAQQGSLQGDHEFKTEIEMLSRVHHRNLVSLVGFCFDHSEQILVYEYIPNGSLRDSLSGNSGVYLDWKKRLRITLGAARGLTYLHELANPRIIHRDVKSNNILLDHQLNAKVSDFGLCKPLSDDFRGYISTQVKGTMGYLDPEYYMTQHLTEKSDVYSFGVLLLELVTARKPIERGRFIVREVRNAINKSPDLHDLRELLDPAICMNSTLPGLDRFMELAMKCVEESSADRPWMSDVAKEIENIMVLAGMNPYIASESNSASFGGERRSHPYESDVSFDYSGGPYSPKVVPK
;
A
#
# COMPACT_ATOMS: atom_id res chain seq x y z
N ASN A 1 26.14 -0.84 29.67
CA ASN A 1 26.52 0.09 30.77
C ASN A 1 28.01 0.29 31.04
N HIS A 2 28.98 -0.02 30.14
CA HIS A 2 30.39 0.38 30.41
C HIS A 2 31.28 0.59 29.17
N LEU A 3 30.76 1.10 28.05
CA LEU A 3 31.60 1.40 26.85
C LEU A 3 31.34 2.74 26.14
N ILE A 4 30.48 3.63 26.67
CA ILE A 4 30.17 4.93 26.03
C ILE A 4 30.96 6.11 26.66
N TYR A 5 31.89 5.86 27.58
CA TYR A 5 32.57 6.92 28.35
C TYR A 5 34.02 7.22 27.94
N TYR A 6 34.47 6.85 26.73
CA TYR A 6 35.87 7.03 26.32
C TYR A 6 36.17 8.04 25.21
N ASP A 7 35.19 8.63 24.54
CA ASP A 7 35.49 9.62 23.47
C ASP A 7 35.64 11.07 23.93
N PHE A 8 35.49 11.36 25.24
CA PHE A 8 35.72 12.70 25.78
C PHE A 8 37.03 12.85 26.60
N LYS A 9 37.90 11.83 26.64
CA LYS A 9 39.14 11.87 27.45
C LYS A 9 40.46 12.08 26.71
N ILE A 10 40.49 12.05 25.38
CA ILE A 10 41.72 12.34 24.64
C ILE A 10 42.08 13.84 24.67
N PRO A 11 41.14 14.81 24.58
CA PRO A 11 41.48 16.23 24.68
C PRO A 11 41.95 16.62 26.09
N LEU A 12 41.40 15.99 27.13
CA LEU A 12 41.74 16.23 28.53
C LEU A 12 43.02 15.52 28.99
N LEU A 13 43.37 14.35 28.43
CA LEU A 13 44.67 13.73 28.69
C LEU A 13 45.82 14.54 28.07
N VAL A 14 45.65 15.07 26.85
CA VAL A 14 46.67 15.93 26.20
C VAL A 14 46.85 17.24 26.97
N ALA A 15 45.77 17.85 27.48
CA ALA A 15 45.86 19.01 28.37
C ALA A 15 46.53 18.68 29.72
N SER A 16 46.31 17.49 30.28
CA SER A 16 46.91 17.08 31.55
C SER A 16 48.38 16.69 31.44
N VAL A 17 48.82 16.12 30.31
CA VAL A 17 50.23 15.78 30.05
C VAL A 17 51.05 17.06 29.84
N LEU A 18 50.49 18.07 29.16
CA LEU A 18 51.11 19.39 29.01
C LEU A 18 51.19 20.17 30.34
N TYR A 19 50.29 19.92 31.29
CA TYR A 19 50.31 20.56 32.61
C TYR A 19 51.23 19.84 33.62
N LYS A 20 51.52 18.55 33.43
CA LYS A 20 52.30 17.74 34.41
C LYS A 20 53.80 17.70 34.13
N GLU A 21 54.26 17.99 32.91
CA GLU A 21 55.69 18.17 32.61
C GLU A 21 56.23 19.58 32.92
N GLY A 22 55.37 20.51 33.34
CA GLY A 22 55.77 21.87 33.71
C GLY A 22 56.44 22.03 35.07
N ASN A 23 56.79 20.95 35.77
CA ASN A 23 57.27 21.04 37.16
C ASN A 23 58.62 20.39 37.43
N GLN A 24 59.57 20.53 36.51
CA GLN A 24 60.98 20.56 36.88
C GLN A 24 61.80 21.40 35.89
N LYS A 25 62.20 22.58 36.38
CA LYS A 25 63.12 23.59 35.80
C LYS A 25 62.52 24.54 34.75
N ASN A 26 62.34 25.78 35.23
CA ASN A 26 62.22 27.05 34.52
C ASN A 26 62.64 27.04 33.05
N ASP A 27 61.68 26.79 32.15
CA ASP A 27 61.61 27.40 30.80
C ASP A 27 60.22 27.18 30.15
N GLY A 28 59.15 27.32 30.95
CA GLY A 28 57.77 26.99 30.54
C GLY A 28 56.95 28.11 29.90
N VAL A 29 57.50 29.31 29.71
CA VAL A 29 56.77 30.43 29.06
C VAL A 29 57.10 30.56 27.57
N ASN A 30 58.13 29.86 27.06
CA ASN A 30 58.60 30.03 25.68
C ASN A 30 58.31 28.85 24.72
N ALA A 31 57.67 27.77 25.17
CA ALA A 31 57.38 26.62 24.29
C ALA A 31 56.22 26.86 23.31
N LEU A 32 55.32 27.79 23.61
CA LEU A 32 54.24 28.18 22.70
C LEU A 32 54.67 29.30 21.76
N GLU A 33 55.55 30.23 22.15
CA GLU A 33 56.03 31.32 21.28
C GLU A 33 57.07 30.89 20.24
N SER A 34 57.74 29.74 20.41
CA SER A 34 58.72 29.23 19.42
C SER A 34 58.13 28.34 18.33
N MET A 35 56.84 28.02 18.37
CA MET A 35 56.18 27.29 17.28
C MET A 35 55.82 28.28 16.18
N SER A 36 56.31 28.03 14.95
CA SER A 36 55.97 28.87 13.80
C SER A 36 54.44 28.99 13.67
N LEU A 37 53.96 30.15 13.23
CA LEU A 37 52.54 30.41 12.99
C LEU A 37 51.87 29.29 12.16
N GLN A 38 52.65 28.64 11.29
CA GLN A 38 52.21 27.51 10.47
C GLN A 38 51.93 26.24 11.28
N LEU A 39 52.66 25.96 12.37
CA LEU A 39 52.47 24.76 13.18
C LEU A 39 51.27 24.88 14.13
N ARG A 40 50.98 26.10 14.62
CA ARG A 40 49.73 26.41 15.34
C ARG A 40 48.52 26.30 14.42
N HIS A 41 48.63 26.81 13.19
CA HIS A 41 47.59 26.59 12.18
C HIS A 41 47.45 25.12 11.80
N LEU A 42 48.53 24.34 11.76
CA LEU A 42 48.46 22.92 11.46
C LEU A 42 47.74 22.12 12.55
N VAL A 43 48.01 22.38 13.83
CA VAL A 43 47.30 21.73 14.94
C VAL A 43 45.83 22.16 15.00
N LEU A 44 45.54 23.45 14.74
CA LEU A 44 44.16 23.93 14.64
C LEU A 44 43.44 23.30 13.43
N VAL A 45 44.13 23.16 12.29
CA VAL A 45 43.62 22.53 11.07
C VAL A 45 43.37 21.05 11.29
N VAL A 46 44.27 20.32 11.96
CA VAL A 46 44.10 18.89 12.30
C VAL A 46 42.95 18.71 13.29
N LEU A 47 42.85 19.54 14.33
CA LEU A 47 41.72 19.50 15.26
C LEU A 47 40.40 19.88 14.57
N THR A 48 40.40 20.83 13.62
CA THR A 48 39.20 21.14 12.83
C THR A 48 38.88 20.06 11.79
N LEU A 49 39.89 19.36 11.26
CA LEU A 49 39.71 18.27 10.30
C LEU A 49 39.24 16.98 10.99
N ASP A 50 39.68 16.70 12.22
CA ASP A 50 39.15 15.61 13.05
C ASP A 50 37.74 15.93 13.59
N PHE A 51 37.46 17.21 13.87
CA PHE A 51 36.11 17.67 14.18
C PHE A 51 35.18 17.62 12.95
N TRP A 52 35.70 17.90 11.75
CA TRP A 52 34.95 17.80 10.48
C TRP A 52 34.80 16.37 9.97
N SER A 53 35.76 15.47 10.22
CA SER A 53 35.65 14.05 9.86
C SER A 53 34.65 13.30 10.74
N SER A 54 34.39 13.82 11.95
CA SER A 54 33.40 13.29 12.89
C SER A 54 32.02 13.98 12.82
N CYS A 55 31.85 14.99 11.96
CA CYS A 55 30.57 15.69 11.76
C CYS A 55 29.98 15.35 10.38
N VAL A 56 29.68 14.07 10.15
CA VAL A 56 28.58 13.74 9.23
C VAL A 56 27.31 14.07 10.02
N ALA A 57 26.52 15.04 9.57
CA ALA A 57 25.23 15.32 10.19
C ALA A 57 24.37 14.06 10.05
N ALA A 58 24.09 13.39 11.17
CA ALA A 58 23.21 12.23 11.17
C ALA A 58 21.80 12.70 10.74
N ASP A 59 21.23 12.01 9.75
CA ASP A 59 19.86 12.23 9.28
C ASP A 59 18.84 11.83 10.35
N THR A 60 19.20 10.96 11.31
CA THR A 60 18.37 10.60 12.47
C THR A 60 18.66 11.49 13.67
N LEU A 61 17.62 11.88 14.41
CA LEU A 61 17.81 12.55 15.70
C LEU A 61 18.57 11.66 16.71
N PRO A 62 19.55 12.19 17.46
CA PRO A 62 20.39 11.39 18.34
C PRO A 62 19.65 10.55 19.37
N ASP A 63 18.60 11.09 20.00
CA ASP A 63 17.83 10.38 21.03
C ASP A 63 17.02 9.21 20.46
N GLU A 64 16.51 9.36 19.24
CA GLU A 64 15.77 8.30 18.53
C GLU A 64 16.72 7.21 18.02
N ALA A 65 17.89 7.60 17.51
CA ALA A 65 18.94 6.66 17.14
C ALA A 65 19.39 5.84 18.37
N LEU A 66 19.65 6.50 19.50
CA LEU A 66 19.96 5.84 20.78
C LEU A 66 18.86 4.88 21.25
N ALA A 67 17.60 5.24 21.06
CA ALA A 67 16.47 4.38 21.39
C ALA A 67 16.47 3.09 20.54
N LEU A 68 16.72 3.20 19.22
CA LEU A 68 16.88 2.04 18.36
C LEU A 68 18.11 1.19 18.71
N TYR A 69 19.25 1.79 19.04
CA TYR A 69 20.42 1.02 19.50
C TYR A 69 20.13 0.30 20.82
N SER A 70 19.42 0.93 21.75
CA SER A 70 18.99 0.28 22.99
C SER A 70 18.12 -0.93 22.67
N LEU A 71 17.16 -0.77 21.77
CA LEU A 71 16.28 -1.85 21.33
C LEU A 71 17.07 -2.99 20.67
N ALA A 72 17.94 -2.68 19.70
CA ALA A 72 18.82 -3.63 19.03
C ALA A 72 19.72 -4.39 20.02
N SER A 73 20.20 -3.72 21.07
CA SER A 73 21.06 -4.33 22.10
C SER A 73 20.33 -5.36 22.98
N LYS A 74 18.99 -5.28 23.04
CA LYS A 74 18.14 -6.26 23.72
C LYS A 74 17.81 -7.46 22.85
N TRP A 75 18.14 -7.39 21.56
CA TRP A 75 17.92 -8.48 20.62
C TRP A 75 19.17 -9.32 20.44
N GLN A 76 18.99 -10.63 20.32
CA GLN A 76 20.11 -11.55 20.12
C GLN A 76 20.60 -11.53 18.66
N ALA A 77 19.71 -11.17 17.73
CA ALA A 77 20.01 -10.92 16.33
C ALA A 77 19.19 -9.71 15.85
N SER A 78 19.88 -8.70 15.32
CA SER A 78 19.27 -7.55 14.63
C SER A 78 19.41 -7.71 13.12
N PRO A 79 18.62 -6.99 12.29
CA PRO A 79 18.78 -7.02 10.83
C PRO A 79 20.22 -6.70 10.42
N ARG A 80 20.73 -7.35 9.37
CA ARG A 80 22.17 -7.34 9.05
C ARG A 80 22.71 -5.96 8.70
N ASN A 81 21.87 -5.10 8.13
CA ASN A 81 22.28 -3.77 7.72
C ASN A 81 22.10 -2.70 8.81
N TRP A 82 21.80 -3.10 10.06
CA TRP A 82 21.82 -2.21 11.22
C TRP A 82 23.26 -1.94 11.70
N GLU A 83 24.12 -1.56 10.75
CA GLU A 83 25.50 -1.14 10.95
C GLU A 83 25.63 0.37 10.66
N GLY A 84 26.50 1.08 11.38
CA GLY A 84 26.66 2.54 11.26
C GLY A 84 25.93 3.34 12.34
N SER A 85 26.09 4.67 12.33
CA SER A 85 25.65 5.59 13.38
C SER A 85 24.29 6.27 13.13
N ASP A 86 23.67 6.03 11.97
CA ASP A 86 22.52 6.81 11.50
C ASP A 86 21.45 5.93 10.83
N PRO A 87 20.41 5.49 11.57
CA PRO A 87 19.36 4.61 11.06
C PRO A 87 18.62 5.13 9.81
N CYS A 88 18.28 6.42 9.78
CA CYS A 88 17.59 7.08 8.66
C CYS A 88 18.53 7.31 7.47
N GLY A 89 19.78 7.74 7.70
CA GLY A 89 20.74 8.03 6.62
C GLY A 89 21.40 6.79 6.03
N SER A 90 21.41 5.67 6.77
CA SER A 90 22.01 4.39 6.35
C SER A 90 21.00 3.38 5.80
N ASN A 91 19.74 3.79 5.60
CA ASN A 91 18.64 2.94 5.09
C ASN A 91 18.52 1.60 5.84
N TRP A 92 18.50 1.64 7.17
CA TRP A 92 18.31 0.44 7.99
C TRP A 92 17.04 -0.30 7.58
N VAL A 93 17.15 -1.62 7.37
CA VAL A 93 16.01 -2.45 6.96
C VAL A 93 14.88 -2.26 7.97
N GLY A 94 13.70 -1.98 7.44
CA GLY A 94 12.49 -1.81 8.23
C GLY A 94 12.35 -0.47 8.95
N ILE A 95 13.31 0.45 8.83
CA ILE A 95 13.23 1.78 9.44
C ILE A 95 12.82 2.81 8.38
N TYR A 96 11.72 3.53 8.63
CA TYR A 96 11.26 4.60 7.73
C TYR A 96 11.13 5.92 8.48
N CYS A 97 11.74 6.95 7.92
CA CYS A 97 11.84 8.25 8.54
C CYS A 97 11.12 9.34 7.76
N SER A 98 10.64 10.36 8.46
CA SER A 98 10.09 11.59 7.88
C SER A 98 10.65 12.78 8.63
N ASN A 99 11.28 13.72 7.91
CA ASN A 99 11.94 14.89 8.51
C ASN A 99 12.88 14.52 9.67
N SER A 100 13.76 13.53 9.47
CA SER A 100 14.73 13.05 10.48
C SER A 100 14.15 12.31 11.70
N HIS A 101 12.83 12.12 11.74
CA HIS A 101 12.16 11.32 12.77
C HIS A 101 11.80 9.93 12.27
N ILE A 102 11.95 8.92 13.12
CA ILE A 102 11.50 7.56 12.86
C ILE A 102 9.97 7.52 13.01
N THR A 103 9.29 7.26 11.90
CA THR A 103 7.82 7.23 11.85
C THR A 103 7.25 5.84 11.64
N SER A 104 8.06 4.90 11.16
CA SER A 104 7.66 3.51 10.96
C SER A 104 8.80 2.55 11.28
N ILE A 105 8.48 1.48 11.99
CA ILE A 105 9.35 0.32 12.20
C ILE A 105 8.58 -0.90 11.69
N VAL A 106 9.13 -1.59 10.68
CA VAL A 106 8.55 -2.77 10.04
C VAL A 106 9.62 -3.85 9.96
N LEU A 107 9.61 -4.77 10.90
CA LEU A 107 10.65 -5.79 11.06
C LEU A 107 10.07 -7.20 11.01
N SER A 108 8.99 -7.36 10.27
CA SER A 108 8.21 -8.58 10.26
C SER A 108 8.96 -9.74 9.60
N GLY A 109 8.94 -10.92 10.22
CA GLY A 109 9.51 -12.14 9.63
C GLY A 109 11.04 -12.21 9.57
N LEU A 110 11.75 -11.34 10.28
CA LEU A 110 13.23 -11.30 10.30
C LEU A 110 13.87 -12.23 11.35
N SER A 111 13.07 -13.09 12.00
CA SER A 111 13.52 -14.01 13.06
C SER A 111 14.24 -13.30 14.23
N ILE A 112 13.83 -12.08 14.53
CA ILE A 112 14.35 -11.31 15.67
C ILE A 112 13.95 -12.01 16.97
N SER A 113 14.87 -12.02 17.95
CA SER A 113 14.63 -12.60 19.26
C SER A 113 15.14 -11.70 20.39
N GLY A 114 14.53 -11.82 21.57
CA GLY A 114 14.78 -10.94 22.72
C GLY A 114 13.49 -10.30 23.21
N SER A 115 13.55 -9.11 23.80
CA SER A 115 12.37 -8.41 24.34
C SER A 115 12.23 -6.99 23.79
N LEU A 116 11.00 -6.46 23.82
CA LEU A 116 10.71 -5.06 23.47
C LEU A 116 11.02 -4.15 24.68
N SER A 117 12.01 -3.28 24.53
CA SER A 117 12.52 -2.44 25.63
C SER A 117 11.67 -1.20 25.90
N GLU A 118 11.75 -0.67 27.12
CA GLU A 118 10.98 0.53 27.54
C GLU A 118 11.41 1.81 26.81
N GLU A 119 12.63 1.87 26.28
CA GLU A 119 13.16 3.00 25.50
C GLU A 119 12.41 3.24 24.18
N ILE A 120 11.54 2.32 23.75
CA ILE A 120 10.64 2.53 22.61
C ILE A 120 9.85 3.83 22.74
N GLN A 121 9.56 4.27 23.97
CA GLN A 121 8.85 5.51 24.29
C GLN A 121 9.51 6.78 23.74
N ASN A 122 10.82 6.74 23.46
CA ASN A 122 11.54 7.90 22.93
C ASN A 122 11.22 8.16 21.45
N LEU A 123 10.64 7.18 20.74
CA LEU A 123 10.22 7.32 19.35
C LEU A 123 8.86 8.01 19.24
N THR A 124 8.75 9.23 19.78
CA THR A 124 7.46 9.93 19.97
C THR A 124 6.70 10.22 18.66
N GLU A 125 7.39 10.21 17.53
CA GLU A 125 6.82 10.39 16.18
C GLU A 125 6.35 9.09 15.53
N LEU A 126 6.52 7.94 16.20
CA LEU A 126 6.18 6.64 15.64
C LEU A 126 4.68 6.51 15.35
N VAL A 127 4.34 6.23 14.09
CA VAL A 127 2.97 6.06 13.59
C VAL A 127 2.64 4.59 13.36
N HIS A 128 3.64 3.78 13.04
CA HIS A 128 3.46 2.36 12.71
C HIS A 128 4.59 1.53 13.32
N LEU A 129 4.20 0.51 14.08
CA LEU A 129 5.11 -0.48 14.65
C LEU A 129 4.60 -1.87 14.27
N ASP A 130 5.39 -2.57 13.46
CA ASP A 130 5.17 -3.96 13.09
C ASP A 130 6.40 -4.79 13.40
N LEU A 131 6.26 -5.67 14.40
CA LEU A 131 7.28 -6.62 14.81
C LEU A 131 6.79 -8.06 14.61
N SER A 132 5.72 -8.25 13.84
CA SER A 132 5.04 -9.53 13.69
C SER A 132 5.96 -10.63 13.16
N PHE A 133 5.60 -11.88 13.39
CA PHE A 133 6.26 -13.04 12.82
C PHE A 133 7.72 -13.20 13.25
N ASN A 134 8.03 -12.72 14.45
CA ASN A 134 9.28 -12.93 15.14
C ASN A 134 9.03 -13.81 16.37
N PRO A 135 9.00 -15.15 16.24
CA PRO A 135 8.58 -16.05 17.32
C PRO A 135 9.54 -16.04 18.51
N GLY A 136 10.78 -15.59 18.32
CA GLY A 136 11.77 -15.42 19.40
C GLY A 136 11.64 -14.10 20.16
N LEU A 137 10.77 -13.18 19.72
CA LEU A 137 10.51 -11.92 20.42
C LEU A 137 9.49 -12.17 21.53
N ASP A 138 9.93 -12.07 22.78
CA ASP A 138 9.22 -12.48 23.98
C ASP A 138 9.18 -11.38 25.06
N GLY A 139 8.76 -11.76 26.27
CA GLY A 139 8.60 -10.85 27.39
C GLY A 139 7.29 -10.04 27.33
N PRO A 140 7.09 -9.09 28.26
CA PRO A 140 5.89 -8.27 28.29
C PRO A 140 5.91 -7.15 27.25
N ILE A 141 4.73 -6.74 26.79
CA ILE A 141 4.57 -5.46 26.09
C ILE A 141 4.84 -4.35 27.13
N PRO A 142 5.83 -3.47 26.91
CA PRO A 142 6.20 -2.45 27.89
C PRO A 142 5.07 -1.42 28.04
N ARG A 143 4.76 -1.03 29.28
CA ARG A 143 3.74 -0.01 29.58
C ARG A 143 4.03 1.34 28.90
N THR A 144 5.31 1.63 28.68
CA THR A 144 5.77 2.87 28.05
C THR A 144 5.37 3.00 26.59
N ILE A 145 4.89 1.93 25.94
CA ILE A 145 4.29 1.98 24.60
C ILE A 145 3.11 2.96 24.53
N GLY A 146 2.40 3.17 25.66
CA GLY A 146 1.32 4.15 25.78
C GLY A 146 1.75 5.62 25.61
N ASN A 147 3.07 5.89 25.60
CA ASN A 147 3.60 7.24 25.35
C ASN A 147 3.69 7.57 23.85
N LEU A 148 3.51 6.59 22.96
CA LEU A 148 3.58 6.76 21.51
C LEU A 148 2.27 7.31 20.94
N VAL A 149 1.84 8.48 21.40
CA VAL A 149 0.49 9.04 21.13
C VAL A 149 0.15 9.27 19.64
N LYS A 150 1.14 9.20 18.75
CA LYS A 150 0.99 9.28 17.29
C LYS A 150 0.75 7.91 16.62
N LEU A 151 0.91 6.82 17.37
CA LEU A 151 0.79 5.45 16.87
C LEU A 151 -0.63 5.19 16.36
N LYS A 152 -0.72 4.71 15.12
CA LYS A 152 -1.96 4.33 14.43
C LYS A 152 -2.09 2.84 14.24
N ARG A 153 -0.97 2.12 14.16
CA ARG A 153 -0.91 0.69 13.86
C ARG A 153 0.10 0.02 14.76
N LEU A 154 -0.34 -0.97 15.52
CA LEU A 154 0.49 -1.82 16.36
C LEU A 154 0.23 -3.28 15.99
N PHE A 155 1.23 -3.90 15.37
CA PHE A 155 1.17 -5.29 14.91
C PHE A 155 2.28 -6.10 15.58
N LEU A 156 1.88 -7.05 16.42
CA LEU A 156 2.76 -7.94 17.16
C LEU A 156 2.35 -9.40 16.94
N VAL A 157 1.86 -9.72 15.74
CA VAL A 157 1.22 -11.01 15.44
C VAL A 157 2.23 -12.14 15.44
N GLY A 158 1.93 -13.29 16.04
CA GLY A 158 2.79 -14.48 15.90
C GLY A 158 4.18 -14.34 16.54
N CYS A 159 4.26 -13.58 17.63
CA CYS A 159 5.44 -13.46 18.48
C CYS A 159 5.28 -14.36 19.73
N SER A 160 6.13 -14.17 20.72
CA SER A 160 6.06 -14.84 22.03
C SER A 160 5.79 -13.86 23.18
N PHE A 161 5.14 -12.71 22.91
CA PHE A 161 4.83 -11.73 23.97
C PHE A 161 3.94 -12.36 25.05
N SER A 162 4.22 -12.03 26.31
CA SER A 162 3.60 -12.64 27.49
C SER A 162 3.16 -11.59 28.52
N GLY A 163 2.49 -12.02 29.59
CA GLY A 163 1.96 -11.10 30.59
C GLY A 163 0.71 -10.35 30.10
N SER A 164 0.27 -9.34 30.86
CA SER A 164 -0.98 -8.64 30.59
C SER A 164 -0.88 -7.62 29.46
N ILE A 165 -1.97 -7.42 28.72
CA ILE A 165 -2.13 -6.26 27.84
C ILE A 165 -2.04 -4.99 28.71
N PRO A 166 -1.10 -4.06 28.44
CA PRO A 166 -0.94 -2.87 29.27
C PRO A 166 -2.15 -1.93 29.18
N PRO A 167 -2.75 -1.48 30.30
CA PRO A 167 -3.83 -0.50 30.28
C PRO A 167 -3.39 0.84 29.65
N GLU A 168 -2.10 1.16 29.68
CA GLU A 168 -1.53 2.36 29.08
C GLU A 168 -1.72 2.43 27.56
N LEU A 169 -1.98 1.30 26.88
CA LEU A 169 -2.38 1.30 25.47
C LEU A 169 -3.64 2.15 25.24
N GLY A 170 -4.53 2.26 26.22
CA GLY A 170 -5.72 3.12 26.15
C GLY A 170 -5.41 4.61 25.95
N LYS A 171 -4.16 5.06 26.15
CA LYS A 171 -3.73 6.45 25.86
C LYS A 171 -3.58 6.73 24.37
N LEU A 172 -3.47 5.70 23.54
CA LEU A 172 -3.17 5.80 22.11
C LEU A 172 -4.43 6.14 21.28
N SER A 173 -5.02 7.31 21.51
CA SER A 173 -6.29 7.74 20.89
C SER A 173 -6.35 7.68 19.34
N ARG A 174 -5.20 7.64 18.67
CA ARG A 174 -5.06 7.53 17.21
C ARG A 174 -4.92 6.08 16.71
N LEU A 175 -4.80 5.11 17.60
CA LEU A 175 -4.63 3.71 17.27
C LEU A 175 -5.90 3.20 16.56
N ALA A 176 -5.73 2.79 15.30
CA ALA A 176 -6.78 2.27 14.45
C ALA A 176 -6.69 0.74 14.32
N PHE A 177 -5.49 0.18 14.41
CA PHE A 177 -5.27 -1.26 14.31
C PHE A 177 -4.41 -1.75 15.48
N LEU A 178 -4.95 -2.72 16.22
CA LEU A 178 -4.29 -3.42 17.31
C LEU A 178 -4.39 -4.92 17.05
N SER A 179 -3.29 -5.53 16.59
CA SER A 179 -3.21 -6.97 16.33
C SER A 179 -2.16 -7.61 17.24
N LEU A 180 -2.64 -8.38 18.22
CA LEU A 180 -1.85 -9.07 19.25
C LEU A 180 -2.04 -10.59 19.19
N ASN A 181 -2.66 -11.10 18.13
CA ASN A 181 -3.03 -12.51 18.02
C ASN A 181 -1.83 -13.45 17.90
N SER A 182 -2.02 -14.70 18.32
CA SER A 182 -1.00 -15.75 18.34
C SER A 182 0.23 -15.34 19.16
N ASN A 183 0.01 -15.03 20.45
CA ASN A 183 1.03 -14.75 21.45
C ASN A 183 0.75 -15.56 22.73
N LYS A 184 1.41 -15.22 23.84
CA LYS A 184 1.24 -15.82 25.18
C LYS A 184 0.70 -14.80 26.19
N LEU A 185 -0.05 -13.79 25.71
CA LEU A 185 -0.58 -12.73 26.57
C LEU A 185 -1.65 -13.31 27.51
N SER A 186 -1.67 -12.86 28.75
CA SER A 186 -2.55 -13.34 29.82
C SER A 186 -3.20 -12.19 30.58
N GLY A 187 -3.85 -12.45 31.72
CA GLY A 187 -4.58 -11.42 32.47
C GLY A 187 -5.89 -11.03 31.80
N SER A 188 -6.51 -9.92 32.22
CA SER A 188 -7.79 -9.44 31.68
C SER A 188 -7.62 -8.41 30.57
N ILE A 189 -8.65 -8.25 29.73
CA ILE A 189 -8.73 -7.11 28.81
C ILE A 189 -8.86 -5.82 29.66
N PRO A 190 -7.97 -4.83 29.51
CA PRO A 190 -8.09 -3.57 30.25
C PRO A 190 -9.29 -2.74 29.75
N GLY A 191 -10.08 -2.19 30.67
CA GLY A 191 -11.22 -1.32 30.34
C GLY A 191 -10.78 -0.01 29.68
N GLU A 192 -9.56 0.44 29.99
CA GLU A 192 -8.93 1.64 29.43
C GLU A 192 -8.81 1.59 27.90
N LEU A 193 -8.80 0.40 27.30
CA LEU A 193 -8.83 0.25 25.84
C LEU A 193 -10.10 0.84 25.23
N GLY A 194 -11.18 1.02 25.99
CA GLY A 194 -12.37 1.76 25.58
C GLY A 194 -12.09 3.21 25.14
N ASN A 195 -10.96 3.79 25.54
CA ASN A 195 -10.55 5.13 25.15
C ASN A 195 -9.96 5.22 23.72
N LEU A 196 -9.77 4.07 23.05
CA LEU A 196 -9.28 3.98 21.68
C LEU A 196 -10.37 4.32 20.65
N SER A 197 -10.84 5.57 20.66
CA SER A 197 -11.96 6.04 19.82
C SER A 197 -11.76 5.93 18.30
N SER A 198 -10.52 5.69 17.84
CA SER A 198 -10.19 5.47 16.42
C SER A 198 -10.07 4.00 16.03
N LEU A 199 -10.21 3.07 16.99
CA LEU A 199 -9.94 1.65 16.77
C LEU A 199 -10.96 1.06 15.80
N VAL A 200 -10.46 0.41 14.76
CA VAL A 200 -11.22 -0.31 13.73
C VAL A 200 -11.01 -1.81 13.88
N TRP A 201 -9.78 -2.23 14.15
CA TRP A 201 -9.39 -3.64 14.25
C TRP A 201 -8.82 -3.96 15.62
N PHE A 202 -9.45 -4.90 16.34
CA PHE A 202 -8.96 -5.39 17.62
C PHE A 202 -8.90 -6.92 17.63
N ASP A 203 -7.68 -7.45 17.56
CA ASP A 203 -7.44 -8.88 17.51
C ASP A 203 -6.50 -9.34 18.62
N ILE A 204 -7.02 -10.19 19.51
CA ILE A 204 -6.29 -10.85 20.60
C ILE A 204 -6.43 -12.37 20.51
N THR A 205 -6.89 -12.88 19.37
CA THR A 205 -7.16 -14.31 19.15
C THR A 205 -5.93 -15.15 19.50
N ASP A 206 -6.12 -16.36 20.03
CA ASP A 206 -5.03 -17.31 20.26
C ASP A 206 -3.99 -16.77 21.26
N ASN A 207 -4.46 -16.55 22.49
CA ASN A 207 -3.67 -16.10 23.65
C ASN A 207 -4.20 -16.80 24.92
N GLU A 208 -3.74 -16.37 26.10
CA GLU A 208 -4.17 -16.84 27.42
C GLU A 208 -5.01 -15.79 28.18
N ILE A 209 -5.65 -14.85 27.46
CA ILE A 209 -6.44 -13.75 28.06
C ILE A 209 -7.66 -14.31 28.79
N SER A 210 -7.95 -13.79 29.97
CA SER A 210 -8.95 -14.30 30.91
C SER A 210 -9.84 -13.18 31.46
N GLY A 211 -10.79 -13.53 32.33
CA GLY A 211 -11.71 -12.55 32.93
C GLY A 211 -12.83 -12.12 31.97
N SER A 212 -13.66 -11.19 32.42
CA SER A 212 -14.82 -10.70 31.67
C SER A 212 -14.46 -9.66 30.62
N ILE A 213 -15.28 -9.55 29.59
CA ILE A 213 -15.20 -8.47 28.62
C ILE A 213 -15.62 -7.16 29.33
N PRO A 214 -14.74 -6.15 29.46
CA PRO A 214 -15.03 -4.96 30.25
C PRO A 214 -16.00 -4.04 29.52
N VAL A 215 -16.98 -3.52 30.25
CA VAL A 215 -17.91 -2.47 29.80
C VAL A 215 -17.94 -1.35 30.84
N SER A 216 -18.35 -0.16 30.39
CA SER A 216 -18.38 1.03 31.22
C SER A 216 -19.39 0.89 32.36
N ASP A 217 -18.96 1.17 33.59
CA ASP A 217 -19.77 1.03 34.83
C ASP A 217 -20.09 2.38 35.50
N GLY A 218 -19.88 3.48 34.78
CA GLY A 218 -20.02 4.85 35.27
C GLY A 218 -18.75 5.41 35.93
N THR A 219 -17.81 4.57 36.32
CA THR A 219 -16.49 4.98 36.85
C THR A 219 -15.34 4.58 35.94
N ASN A 220 -15.39 3.37 35.40
CA ASN A 220 -14.42 2.82 34.47
C ASN A 220 -14.99 2.84 33.05
N LEU A 221 -14.12 3.03 32.06
CA LEU A 221 -14.46 2.84 30.66
C LEU A 221 -14.41 1.35 30.32
N GLY A 222 -15.10 0.95 29.25
CA GLY A 222 -15.00 -0.38 28.68
C GLY A 222 -15.12 -0.40 27.16
N LEU A 223 -15.11 -1.59 26.59
CA LEU A 223 -15.09 -1.78 25.13
C LEU A 223 -16.36 -1.32 24.44
N ASP A 224 -17.44 -1.11 25.19
CA ASP A 224 -18.68 -0.50 24.68
C ASP A 224 -18.44 0.89 24.09
N MET A 225 -17.35 1.57 24.45
CA MET A 225 -16.98 2.88 23.91
C MET A 225 -16.39 2.82 22.49
N LEU A 226 -16.03 1.64 21.98
CA LEU A 226 -15.36 1.45 20.69
C LEU A 226 -16.31 1.47 19.48
N LYS A 227 -17.00 2.60 19.26
CA LYS A 227 -18.07 2.73 18.25
C LYS A 227 -17.63 2.53 16.79
N LYS A 228 -16.35 2.78 16.50
CA LYS A 228 -15.76 2.63 15.16
C LYS A 228 -15.18 1.23 14.92
N CYS A 229 -15.12 0.40 15.95
CA CYS A 229 -14.52 -0.92 15.80
C CYS A 229 -15.43 -1.79 14.93
N GLN A 230 -14.81 -2.43 13.95
CA GLN A 230 -15.46 -3.30 12.99
C GLN A 230 -15.16 -4.78 13.30
N HIS A 231 -14.04 -5.06 13.95
CA HIS A 231 -13.54 -6.43 14.12
C HIS A 231 -13.16 -6.68 15.56
N PHE A 232 -13.99 -7.46 16.25
CA PHE A 232 -13.68 -8.04 17.54
C PHE A 232 -13.33 -9.51 17.37
N HIS A 233 -12.04 -9.79 17.40
CA HIS A 233 -11.49 -11.14 17.22
C HIS A 233 -10.83 -11.59 18.52
N PHE A 234 -11.61 -12.22 19.40
CA PHE A 234 -11.20 -12.60 20.76
C PHE A 234 -11.19 -14.12 20.96
N GLY A 235 -11.31 -14.89 19.88
CA GLY A 235 -11.41 -16.34 19.94
C GLY A 235 -10.18 -17.01 20.56
N ARG A 236 -10.31 -18.27 20.98
CA ARG A 236 -9.21 -19.10 21.51
C ARG A 236 -8.46 -18.42 22.66
N ASN A 237 -9.21 -18.10 23.71
CA ASN A 237 -8.71 -17.50 24.94
C ASN A 237 -9.39 -18.16 26.15
N ASN A 238 -9.24 -17.58 27.34
CA ASN A 238 -9.85 -17.98 28.60
C ASN A 238 -10.89 -16.96 29.11
N LEU A 239 -11.48 -16.13 28.23
CA LEU A 239 -12.47 -15.11 28.61
C LEU A 239 -13.69 -15.78 29.26
N SER A 240 -14.21 -15.19 30.33
CA SER A 240 -15.27 -15.75 31.17
C SER A 240 -16.34 -14.73 31.52
N GLY A 241 -17.43 -15.17 32.15
CA GLY A 241 -18.56 -14.30 32.45
C GLY A 241 -19.48 -14.07 31.24
N PRO A 242 -20.52 -13.24 31.39
CA PRO A 242 -21.49 -12.98 30.34
C PRO A 242 -20.91 -12.16 29.19
N ILE A 243 -21.46 -12.35 27.99
CA ILE A 243 -21.29 -11.39 26.90
C ILE A 243 -22.09 -10.13 27.28
N PRO A 244 -21.46 -8.96 27.48
CA PRO A 244 -22.18 -7.77 27.92
C PRO A 244 -23.10 -7.22 26.81
N PRO A 245 -24.39 -6.94 27.09
CA PRO A 245 -25.31 -6.35 26.11
C PRO A 245 -24.86 -4.97 25.62
N GLU A 246 -24.13 -4.21 26.43
CA GLU A 246 -23.69 -2.84 26.15
C GLU A 246 -22.70 -2.76 24.99
N LEU A 247 -22.03 -3.87 24.64
CA LEU A 247 -21.14 -3.94 23.48
C LEU A 247 -21.89 -3.76 22.15
N PHE A 248 -23.17 -4.12 22.12
CA PHE A 248 -23.97 -4.13 20.90
C PHE A 248 -24.97 -2.97 20.94
N GLN A 249 -24.74 -1.99 20.06
CA GLN A 249 -25.55 -0.79 19.98
C GLN A 249 -25.88 -0.51 18.52
N SER A 250 -27.01 0.14 18.25
CA SER A 250 -27.50 0.39 16.88
C SER A 250 -26.57 1.30 16.06
N ASN A 251 -25.68 2.06 16.71
CA ASN A 251 -24.66 2.88 16.06
C ASN A 251 -23.29 2.18 15.96
N SER A 252 -23.22 0.89 16.28
CA SER A 252 -22.02 0.09 16.14
C SER A 252 -21.67 -0.13 14.67
N SER A 253 -20.37 -0.19 14.36
CA SER A 253 -19.85 -0.50 13.03
C SER A 253 -19.36 -1.95 12.92
N LEU A 254 -19.69 -2.81 13.89
CA LEU A 254 -19.17 -4.17 13.95
C LEU A 254 -19.61 -5.00 12.73
N LEU A 255 -18.62 -5.59 12.07
CA LEU A 255 -18.76 -6.55 10.99
C LEU A 255 -18.52 -7.97 11.52
N HIS A 256 -17.51 -8.14 12.39
CA HIS A 256 -17.11 -9.46 12.91
C HIS A 256 -17.08 -9.49 14.44
N VAL A 257 -17.74 -10.50 14.98
CA VAL A 257 -17.70 -10.84 16.41
C VAL A 257 -17.31 -12.31 16.52
N LEU A 258 -16.02 -12.54 16.75
CA LEU A 258 -15.42 -13.88 16.83
C LEU A 258 -14.94 -14.13 18.27
N PHE A 259 -15.81 -14.72 19.09
CA PHE A 259 -15.56 -15.05 20.50
C PHE A 259 -15.48 -16.56 20.74
N ASP A 260 -15.26 -17.34 19.69
CA ASP A 260 -15.22 -18.80 19.74
C ASP A 260 -14.14 -19.33 20.69
N THR A 261 -14.33 -20.53 21.21
CA THR A 261 -13.31 -21.22 22.03
C THR A 261 -12.86 -20.39 23.24
N ASN A 262 -13.79 -20.09 24.13
CA ASN A 262 -13.57 -19.35 25.38
C ASN A 262 -14.36 -20.02 26.54
N LYS A 263 -14.51 -19.33 27.67
CA LYS A 263 -15.27 -19.77 28.86
C LYS A 263 -16.47 -18.83 29.13
N LEU A 264 -17.00 -18.17 28.10
CA LEU A 264 -18.10 -17.22 28.24
C LEU A 264 -19.38 -17.94 28.70
N THR A 265 -20.11 -17.33 29.62
CA THR A 265 -21.32 -17.89 30.25
C THR A 265 -22.53 -16.99 30.01
N GLY A 266 -23.69 -17.34 30.57
CA GLY A 266 -24.90 -16.52 30.45
C GLY A 266 -25.53 -16.58 29.05
N SER A 267 -26.54 -15.73 28.83
CA SER A 267 -27.28 -15.70 27.57
C SER A 267 -26.61 -14.87 26.49
N ILE A 268 -26.87 -15.21 25.22
CA ILE A 268 -26.58 -14.33 24.10
C ILE A 268 -27.45 -13.07 24.23
N PRO A 269 -26.88 -11.85 24.28
CA PRO A 269 -27.65 -10.62 24.46
C PRO A 269 -28.60 -10.33 23.29
N GLU A 270 -29.84 -9.92 23.59
CA GLU A 270 -30.81 -9.51 22.56
C GLU A 270 -30.33 -8.27 21.76
N THR A 271 -29.47 -7.44 22.37
CA THR A 271 -28.89 -6.26 21.72
C THR A 271 -28.01 -6.61 20.53
N ILE A 272 -27.55 -7.85 20.37
CA ILE A 272 -26.81 -8.25 19.16
C ILE A 272 -27.66 -8.09 17.90
N GLY A 273 -28.97 -8.34 17.98
CA GLY A 273 -29.90 -8.26 16.85
C GLY A 273 -30.17 -6.84 16.33
N VAL A 274 -29.62 -5.80 16.97
CA VAL A 274 -29.68 -4.42 16.45
C VAL A 274 -28.44 -4.02 15.63
N VAL A 275 -27.43 -4.89 15.55
CA VAL A 275 -26.19 -4.64 14.80
C VAL A 275 -26.32 -5.18 13.38
N HIS A 276 -27.10 -4.50 12.55
CA HIS A 276 -27.43 -4.93 11.18
C HIS A 276 -26.22 -4.98 10.22
N THR A 277 -25.05 -4.51 10.66
CA THR A 277 -23.80 -4.56 9.90
C THR A 277 -23.05 -5.89 10.03
N LEU A 278 -23.43 -6.77 10.97
CA LEU A 278 -22.70 -8.02 11.21
C LEU A 278 -22.72 -8.94 10.00
N GLU A 279 -21.53 -9.44 9.64
CA GLU A 279 -21.26 -10.37 8.54
C GLU A 279 -20.86 -11.74 9.07
N ALA A 280 -20.16 -11.82 10.21
CA ALA A 280 -19.76 -13.08 10.84
C ALA A 280 -19.92 -13.06 12.36
N LEU A 281 -20.60 -14.09 12.88
CA LEU A 281 -20.82 -14.30 14.30
C LEU A 281 -20.39 -15.71 14.72
N ARG A 282 -19.34 -15.78 15.53
CA ARG A 282 -18.83 -17.02 16.09
C ARG A 282 -18.79 -16.96 17.60
N LEU A 283 -19.68 -17.74 18.22
CA LEU A 283 -19.79 -17.91 19.68
C LEU A 283 -19.62 -19.38 20.08
N ASP A 284 -19.20 -20.23 19.16
CA ASP A 284 -19.05 -21.67 19.37
C ASP A 284 -18.01 -22.01 20.45
N ARG A 285 -18.16 -23.18 21.09
CA ARG A 285 -17.24 -23.70 22.13
C ARG A 285 -17.07 -22.74 23.31
N ASN A 286 -18.20 -22.34 23.88
CA ASN A 286 -18.29 -21.59 25.12
C ASN A 286 -19.21 -22.33 26.11
N GLN A 287 -19.67 -21.64 27.15
CA GLN A 287 -20.61 -22.14 28.15
C GLN A 287 -21.90 -21.30 28.14
N LEU A 288 -22.29 -20.77 26.98
CA LEU A 288 -23.46 -19.92 26.83
C LEU A 288 -24.75 -20.71 27.06
N THR A 289 -25.71 -20.11 27.74
CA THR A 289 -26.99 -20.71 28.15
C THR A 289 -28.18 -19.89 27.65
N GLY A 290 -29.40 -20.37 27.88
CA GLY A 290 -30.62 -19.63 27.52
C GLY A 290 -30.95 -19.68 26.02
N ALA A 291 -32.02 -18.99 25.64
CA ALA A 291 -32.52 -18.97 24.28
C ALA A 291 -31.69 -18.06 23.36
N VAL A 292 -31.57 -18.44 22.08
CA VAL A 292 -31.10 -17.53 21.04
C VAL A 292 -32.14 -16.41 20.88
N PRO A 293 -31.76 -15.13 20.91
CA PRO A 293 -32.70 -14.01 20.88
C PRO A 293 -33.67 -14.04 19.69
N SER A 294 -34.93 -13.67 19.93
CA SER A 294 -35.99 -13.76 18.91
C SER A 294 -35.82 -12.81 17.72
N ASN A 295 -35.02 -11.74 17.90
CA ASN A 295 -34.70 -10.73 16.89
C ASN A 295 -33.44 -11.08 16.06
N PHE A 296 -32.89 -12.29 16.18
CA PHE A 296 -31.67 -12.70 15.46
C PHE A 296 -31.80 -12.61 13.93
N ASN A 297 -33.00 -12.82 13.40
CA ASN A 297 -33.27 -12.73 11.97
C ASN A 297 -33.17 -11.30 11.42
N ASN A 298 -33.01 -10.28 12.27
CA ASN A 298 -32.70 -8.91 11.84
C ASN A 298 -31.26 -8.73 11.33
N LEU A 299 -30.39 -9.73 11.52
CA LEU A 299 -29.00 -9.72 11.06
C LEU A 299 -28.92 -10.13 9.58
N THR A 300 -29.54 -9.34 8.70
CA THR A 300 -29.74 -9.71 7.28
C THR A 300 -28.46 -9.77 6.46
N LYS A 301 -27.34 -9.20 6.95
CA LYS A 301 -26.02 -9.27 6.31
C LYS A 301 -25.16 -10.44 6.80
N LEU A 302 -25.64 -11.20 7.78
CA LEU A 302 -24.86 -12.26 8.39
C LEU A 302 -24.69 -13.42 7.42
N ALA A 303 -23.44 -13.70 7.06
CA ALA A 303 -23.06 -14.80 6.17
C ALA A 303 -22.62 -16.06 6.94
N GLU A 304 -22.14 -15.90 8.18
CA GLU A 304 -21.75 -17.00 9.06
C GLU A 304 -22.36 -16.91 10.46
N LEU A 305 -22.95 -18.03 10.89
CA LEU A 305 -23.45 -18.23 12.24
C LEU A 305 -22.91 -19.55 12.83
N GLN A 306 -21.98 -19.46 13.78
CA GLN A 306 -21.52 -20.61 14.56
C GLN A 306 -21.84 -20.45 16.04
N LEU A 307 -22.76 -21.28 16.55
CA LEU A 307 -23.19 -21.32 17.95
C LEU A 307 -22.96 -22.70 18.60
N SER A 308 -22.30 -23.61 17.90
CA SER A 308 -22.18 -25.01 18.32
C SER A 308 -21.37 -25.19 19.60
N ASN A 309 -21.55 -26.33 20.28
CA ASN A 309 -20.83 -26.70 21.50
C ASN A 309 -21.00 -25.64 22.62
N ASN A 310 -22.26 -25.36 22.95
CA ASN A 310 -22.66 -24.51 24.06
C ASN A 310 -23.75 -25.23 24.89
N GLN A 311 -24.42 -24.49 25.77
CA GLN A 311 -25.56 -24.96 26.58
C GLN A 311 -26.85 -24.17 26.24
N LEU A 312 -26.96 -23.68 25.00
CA LEU A 312 -28.12 -22.90 24.55
C LEU A 312 -29.38 -23.77 24.61
N SER A 313 -30.49 -23.18 25.03
CA SER A 313 -31.77 -23.86 25.27
C SER A 313 -32.93 -23.11 24.62
N GLY A 314 -34.17 -23.53 24.87
CA GLY A 314 -35.35 -22.91 24.24
C GLY A 314 -35.54 -23.39 22.79
N PRO A 315 -36.40 -22.71 22.00
CA PRO A 315 -36.67 -23.10 20.63
C PRO A 315 -35.46 -22.88 19.72
N LEU A 316 -35.38 -23.64 18.62
CA LEU A 316 -34.45 -23.33 17.54
C LEU A 316 -34.69 -21.89 17.03
N PRO A 317 -33.62 -21.14 16.70
CA PRO A 317 -33.76 -19.75 16.26
C PRO A 317 -34.51 -19.66 14.94
N ASN A 318 -35.28 -18.58 14.79
CA ASN A 318 -35.84 -18.19 13.51
C ASN A 318 -34.75 -17.50 12.69
N LEU A 319 -34.42 -18.04 11.51
CA LEU A 319 -33.44 -17.48 10.59
C LEU A 319 -34.09 -16.92 9.30
N THR A 320 -35.42 -16.87 9.24
CA THR A 320 -36.15 -16.43 8.04
C THR A 320 -35.78 -14.99 7.64
N GLY A 321 -35.43 -14.79 6.37
CA GLY A 321 -35.05 -13.48 5.82
C GLY A 321 -33.56 -13.14 5.92
N MET A 322 -32.73 -14.05 6.45
CA MET A 322 -31.28 -13.91 6.46
C MET A 322 -30.68 -14.42 5.14
N ASP A 323 -30.99 -13.74 4.03
CA ASP A 323 -30.75 -14.26 2.69
C ASP A 323 -29.26 -14.41 2.32
N GLU A 324 -28.35 -13.74 3.02
CA GLU A 324 -26.88 -13.85 2.86
C GLU A 324 -26.27 -15.04 3.65
N LEU A 325 -27.06 -15.71 4.50
CA LEU A 325 -26.56 -16.72 5.42
C LEU A 325 -26.12 -17.98 4.68
N ALA A 326 -24.79 -18.18 4.62
CA ALA A 326 -24.15 -19.26 3.89
C ALA A 326 -23.78 -20.45 4.79
N TYR A 327 -23.33 -20.18 6.02
CA TYR A 327 -22.85 -21.20 6.95
C TYR A 327 -23.59 -21.12 8.28
N VAL A 328 -24.23 -22.23 8.68
CA VAL A 328 -24.95 -22.36 9.95
C VAL A 328 -24.49 -23.61 10.70
N ASP A 329 -23.99 -23.43 11.92
CA ASP A 329 -23.73 -24.52 12.86
C ASP A 329 -24.33 -24.23 14.24
N LEU A 330 -25.37 -24.98 14.60
CA LEU A 330 -26.02 -24.92 15.91
C LEU A 330 -25.78 -26.18 16.76
N SER A 331 -24.94 -27.10 16.27
CA SER A 331 -24.78 -28.45 16.80
C SER A 331 -24.40 -28.50 18.28
N ASN A 332 -24.73 -29.61 18.96
CA ASN A 332 -24.34 -29.86 20.35
C ASN A 332 -24.74 -28.71 21.30
N ASN A 333 -26.05 -28.47 21.39
CA ASN A 333 -26.70 -27.55 22.31
C ASN A 333 -27.89 -28.26 23.00
N SER A 334 -28.57 -27.58 23.92
CA SER A 334 -29.69 -28.11 24.71
C SER A 334 -31.05 -27.55 24.28
N PHE A 335 -31.26 -27.30 22.99
CA PHE A 335 -32.53 -26.81 22.45
C PHE A 335 -33.70 -27.75 22.76
N ASP A 336 -34.89 -27.16 22.81
CA ASP A 336 -36.16 -27.87 22.96
C ASP A 336 -36.41 -28.76 21.73
N VAL A 337 -37.15 -29.85 21.95
CA VAL A 337 -37.64 -30.68 20.85
C VAL A 337 -38.45 -29.80 19.91
N SER A 338 -38.06 -29.78 18.65
CA SER A 338 -38.64 -28.90 17.63
C SER A 338 -38.75 -29.66 16.33
N ASP A 339 -39.81 -29.36 15.58
CA ASP A 339 -39.90 -29.85 14.20
C ASP A 339 -38.90 -29.11 13.30
N VAL A 340 -38.62 -29.70 12.14
CA VAL A 340 -37.82 -29.08 11.08
C VAL A 340 -38.34 -27.64 10.83
N PRO A 341 -37.49 -26.60 10.99
CA PRO A 341 -37.96 -25.23 10.96
C PRO A 341 -38.27 -24.76 9.52
N PRO A 342 -39.23 -23.82 9.35
CA PRO A 342 -39.66 -23.35 8.03
C PRO A 342 -38.53 -22.77 7.17
N TRP A 343 -37.51 -22.18 7.79
CA TRP A 343 -36.40 -21.54 7.10
C TRP A 343 -35.49 -22.52 6.34
N PHE A 344 -35.64 -23.84 6.53
CA PHE A 344 -35.02 -24.86 5.67
C PHE A 344 -35.41 -24.71 4.20
N SER A 345 -36.49 -23.97 3.89
CA SER A 345 -36.96 -23.72 2.52
C SER A 345 -36.76 -22.28 2.05
N THR A 346 -36.18 -21.39 2.87
CA THR A 346 -36.18 -19.94 2.59
C THR A 346 -34.80 -19.28 2.58
N LEU A 347 -33.70 -20.04 2.73
CA LEU A 347 -32.34 -19.49 2.78
C LEU A 347 -31.58 -19.76 1.46
N PRO A 348 -31.63 -18.86 0.47
CA PRO A 348 -31.14 -19.13 -0.88
C PRO A 348 -29.61 -19.27 -0.99
N SER A 349 -28.85 -18.63 -0.10
CA SER A 349 -27.38 -18.62 -0.10
C SER A 349 -26.75 -19.75 0.72
N LEU A 350 -27.58 -20.59 1.37
CA LEU A 350 -27.10 -21.62 2.28
C LEU A 350 -26.22 -22.64 1.54
N THR A 351 -24.98 -22.79 2.01
CA THR A 351 -24.03 -23.78 1.50
C THR A 351 -23.84 -24.92 2.49
N THR A 352 -23.86 -24.61 3.79
CA THR A 352 -23.54 -25.56 4.85
C THR A 352 -24.50 -25.42 6.02
N LEU A 353 -25.17 -26.52 6.35
CA LEU A 353 -26.07 -26.64 7.48
C LEU A 353 -25.61 -27.75 8.43
N MET A 354 -25.35 -27.41 9.68
CA MET A 354 -24.95 -28.34 10.74
C MET A 354 -25.87 -28.19 11.95
N LEU A 355 -26.66 -29.22 12.23
CA LEU A 355 -27.64 -29.27 13.32
C LEU A 355 -27.55 -30.62 14.04
N GLU A 356 -26.34 -31.03 14.42
CA GLU A 356 -26.12 -32.35 15.03
C GLU A 356 -26.50 -32.34 16.52
N PHE A 357 -27.10 -33.43 17.01
CA PHE A 357 -27.41 -33.61 18.44
C PHE A 357 -28.44 -32.60 19.02
N LEU A 358 -29.45 -32.18 18.24
CA LEU A 358 -30.41 -31.13 18.65
C LEU A 358 -31.85 -31.60 18.86
N LYS A 359 -32.12 -32.91 18.72
CA LYS A 359 -33.46 -33.52 18.87
C LYS A 359 -34.50 -32.98 17.88
N VAL A 360 -34.08 -32.53 16.69
CA VAL A 360 -34.99 -32.05 15.64
C VAL A 360 -35.85 -33.19 15.11
N SER A 361 -37.17 -33.00 15.03
CA SER A 361 -38.15 -33.99 14.53
C SER A 361 -38.83 -33.55 13.23
N GLY A 362 -39.61 -34.44 12.63
CA GLY A 362 -40.34 -34.16 11.40
C GLY A 362 -39.55 -34.50 10.14
N GLN A 363 -40.20 -34.31 9.00
CA GLN A 363 -39.66 -34.63 7.68
C GLN A 363 -38.86 -33.44 7.12
N ILE A 364 -37.66 -33.73 6.57
CA ILE A 364 -36.85 -32.70 5.88
C ILE A 364 -37.51 -32.35 4.54
N PRO A 365 -37.75 -31.06 4.25
CA PRO A 365 -38.31 -30.66 2.96
C PRO A 365 -37.26 -30.79 1.84
N ALA A 366 -37.66 -31.32 0.68
CA ALA A 366 -36.78 -31.52 -0.47
C ALA A 366 -36.14 -30.22 -0.99
N SER A 367 -36.82 -29.08 -0.79
CA SER A 367 -36.32 -27.73 -1.13
C SER A 367 -34.98 -27.39 -0.47
N LEU A 368 -34.69 -27.91 0.73
CA LEU A 368 -33.40 -27.69 1.41
C LEU A 368 -32.23 -28.12 0.52
N PHE A 369 -32.37 -29.26 -0.14
CA PHE A 369 -31.33 -29.82 -1.00
C PHE A 369 -31.31 -29.16 -2.38
N GLY A 370 -32.35 -28.39 -2.72
CA GLY A 370 -32.50 -27.70 -4.00
C GLY A 370 -31.88 -26.31 -4.08
N PHE A 371 -31.36 -25.74 -2.97
CA PHE A 371 -30.70 -24.44 -3.03
C PHE A 371 -29.47 -24.47 -3.94
N PRO A 372 -29.25 -23.49 -4.83
CA PRO A 372 -28.21 -23.57 -5.87
C PRO A 372 -26.78 -23.74 -5.35
N GLN A 373 -26.50 -23.26 -4.14
CA GLN A 373 -25.17 -23.26 -3.52
C GLN A 373 -25.03 -24.32 -2.41
N MET A 374 -26.05 -25.16 -2.17
CA MET A 374 -26.02 -26.15 -1.09
C MET A 374 -24.91 -27.18 -1.33
N GLN A 375 -24.05 -27.39 -0.34
CA GLN A 375 -22.88 -28.28 -0.39
C GLN A 375 -22.93 -29.37 0.67
N LYS A 376 -23.29 -29.03 1.92
CA LYS A 376 -23.28 -29.99 3.02
C LYS A 376 -24.49 -29.81 3.95
N ALA A 377 -25.17 -30.91 4.24
CA ALA A 377 -26.16 -31.01 5.31
C ALA A 377 -25.71 -32.08 6.33
N ARG A 378 -25.42 -31.67 7.56
CA ARG A 378 -25.12 -32.58 8.68
C ARG A 378 -26.20 -32.46 9.74
N LEU A 379 -27.05 -33.47 9.78
CA LEU A 379 -28.26 -33.55 10.60
C LEU A 379 -28.28 -34.83 11.44
N ARG A 380 -27.12 -35.44 11.69
CA ARG A 380 -27.02 -36.70 12.42
C ARG A 380 -27.44 -36.57 13.88
N SER A 381 -27.84 -37.69 14.48
CA SER A 381 -28.20 -37.79 15.90
C SER A 381 -29.35 -36.84 16.28
N ASN A 382 -30.45 -36.91 15.55
CA ASN A 382 -31.69 -36.16 15.80
C ASN A 382 -32.89 -37.11 15.90
N LEU A 383 -34.12 -36.57 15.78
CA LEU A 383 -35.38 -37.30 15.77
C LEU A 383 -36.09 -37.22 14.40
N ILE A 384 -35.34 -36.87 13.33
CA ILE A 384 -35.87 -36.65 11.98
C ILE A 384 -36.51 -37.95 11.48
N ASN A 385 -37.72 -37.85 10.94
CA ASN A 385 -38.53 -39.01 10.57
C ASN A 385 -39.19 -38.86 9.19
N GLY A 386 -39.95 -39.87 8.80
CA GLY A 386 -40.63 -39.91 7.50
C GLY A 386 -39.68 -40.27 6.37
N THR A 387 -39.93 -39.68 5.20
CA THR A 387 -39.16 -39.93 3.97
C THR A 387 -38.06 -38.88 3.80
N LEU A 388 -36.81 -39.32 3.63
CA LEU A 388 -35.75 -38.45 3.14
C LEU A 388 -35.92 -38.28 1.62
N ASP A 389 -36.40 -37.11 1.21
CA ASP A 389 -36.58 -36.74 -0.19
C ASP A 389 -35.50 -35.72 -0.59
N LEU A 390 -34.53 -36.14 -1.39
CA LEU A 390 -33.52 -35.23 -1.97
C LEU A 390 -34.06 -34.49 -3.20
N GLY A 391 -35.24 -34.88 -3.71
CA GLY A 391 -35.83 -34.37 -4.94
C GLY A 391 -35.14 -34.88 -6.21
N SER A 392 -35.69 -34.48 -7.36
CA SER A 392 -35.08 -34.72 -8.68
C SER A 392 -34.19 -33.56 -9.16
N GLN A 393 -34.18 -32.44 -8.42
CA GLN A 393 -33.46 -31.20 -8.74
C GLN A 393 -32.63 -30.72 -7.52
N TYR A 394 -31.90 -31.64 -6.87
CA TYR A 394 -30.94 -31.25 -5.83
C TYR A 394 -29.78 -30.43 -6.43
N SER A 395 -29.12 -29.64 -5.57
CA SER A 395 -27.94 -28.85 -5.90
C SER A 395 -26.84 -29.71 -6.50
N LYS A 396 -26.27 -29.23 -7.62
CA LYS A 396 -25.10 -29.87 -8.25
C LYS A 396 -23.84 -29.79 -7.39
N GLN A 397 -23.84 -28.94 -6.37
CA GLN A 397 -22.71 -28.76 -5.45
C GLN A 397 -22.85 -29.61 -4.17
N LEU A 398 -23.99 -30.29 -3.97
CA LEU A 398 -24.26 -31.07 -2.76
C LEU A 398 -23.32 -32.28 -2.69
N THR A 399 -22.31 -32.23 -1.81
CA THR A 399 -21.29 -33.28 -1.66
C THR A 399 -21.59 -34.24 -0.51
N LEU A 400 -22.25 -33.76 0.55
CA LEU A 400 -22.52 -34.56 1.76
C LEU A 400 -23.93 -34.34 2.30
N VAL A 401 -24.64 -35.45 2.52
CA VAL A 401 -25.85 -35.50 3.36
C VAL A 401 -25.63 -36.54 4.46
N ASP A 402 -25.39 -36.07 5.69
CA ASP A 402 -25.23 -36.93 6.87
C ASP A 402 -26.47 -36.85 7.74
N VAL A 403 -27.26 -37.92 7.75
CA VAL A 403 -28.50 -38.06 8.52
C VAL A 403 -28.47 -39.32 9.39
N ARG A 404 -27.27 -39.81 9.74
CA ARG A 404 -27.10 -40.97 10.63
C ARG A 404 -27.84 -40.77 11.96
N ASP A 405 -28.22 -41.86 12.62
CA ASP A 405 -28.83 -41.80 13.94
C ASP A 405 -30.11 -40.95 13.99
N ASN A 406 -31.07 -41.29 13.14
CA ASN A 406 -32.37 -40.63 13.05
C ASN A 406 -33.49 -41.69 12.99
N ARG A 407 -34.71 -41.30 12.58
CA ARG A 407 -35.91 -42.15 12.47
C ARG A 407 -36.45 -42.19 11.05
N ILE A 408 -35.59 -42.07 10.04
CA ILE A 408 -35.96 -42.09 8.62
C ILE A 408 -36.41 -43.50 8.22
N GLN A 409 -37.58 -43.59 7.57
CA GLN A 409 -38.22 -44.85 7.19
C GLN A 409 -38.10 -45.15 5.70
N ASP A 410 -38.11 -44.10 4.88
CA ASP A 410 -38.10 -44.21 3.42
C ASP A 410 -37.08 -43.24 2.80
N LEU A 411 -36.62 -43.56 1.59
CA LEU A 411 -35.63 -42.77 0.85
C LEU A 411 -36.08 -42.55 -0.59
N TYR A 412 -36.15 -41.27 -1.00
CA TYR A 412 -36.30 -40.86 -2.39
C TYR A 412 -35.11 -39.98 -2.79
N TYR A 413 -34.19 -40.51 -3.59
CA TYR A 413 -32.87 -39.89 -3.77
C TYR A 413 -32.44 -39.67 -5.22
N GLY A 414 -33.31 -39.98 -6.21
CA GLY A 414 -33.11 -39.61 -7.62
C GLY A 414 -31.76 -40.02 -8.26
N GLY A 415 -31.04 -41.00 -7.68
CA GLY A 415 -29.69 -41.37 -8.14
C GLY A 415 -28.56 -40.46 -7.65
N TYR A 416 -28.72 -39.77 -6.51
CA TYR A 416 -27.69 -38.94 -5.87
C TYR A 416 -26.31 -39.65 -5.82
N PRO A 417 -25.28 -39.08 -6.49
CA PRO A 417 -24.02 -39.78 -6.72
C PRO A 417 -23.00 -39.58 -5.59
N ASN A 418 -23.19 -38.57 -4.75
CA ASN A 418 -22.23 -38.15 -3.73
C ASN A 418 -22.50 -38.82 -2.37
N GLU A 419 -21.80 -38.39 -1.32
CA GLU A 419 -21.83 -39.06 -0.02
C GLU A 419 -23.17 -38.84 0.70
N LEU A 420 -23.87 -39.94 0.97
CA LEU A 420 -25.12 -40.01 1.73
C LEU A 420 -24.95 -41.04 2.85
N LEU A 421 -25.09 -40.61 4.09
CA LEU A 421 -24.89 -41.45 5.27
C LEU A 421 -26.22 -41.61 6.02
N LEU A 422 -26.73 -42.85 6.07
CA LEU A 422 -28.05 -43.21 6.63
C LEU A 422 -27.97 -44.22 7.78
N GLU A 423 -26.76 -44.61 8.19
CA GLU A 423 -26.52 -45.56 9.28
C GLU A 423 -27.42 -45.31 10.51
N ARG A 424 -27.87 -46.40 11.14
CA ARG A 424 -28.71 -46.38 12.36
C ARG A 424 -30.05 -45.63 12.18
N ASN A 425 -30.66 -45.75 10.99
CA ASN A 425 -32.06 -45.37 10.72
C ASN A 425 -32.93 -46.63 10.46
N PRO A 426 -34.24 -46.61 10.77
CA PRO A 426 -35.17 -47.71 10.47
C PRO A 426 -35.15 -48.18 9.01
N TYR A 427 -34.87 -47.29 8.05
CA TYR A 427 -34.65 -47.63 6.64
C TYR A 427 -33.58 -48.71 6.42
N CYS A 428 -32.51 -48.72 7.24
CA CYS A 428 -31.41 -49.67 7.15
C CYS A 428 -31.72 -51.03 7.79
N ASP A 429 -32.78 -51.13 8.60
CA ASP A 429 -33.18 -52.38 9.27
C ASP A 429 -34.14 -53.24 8.42
N GLN A 430 -34.61 -52.72 7.28
CA GLN A 430 -35.58 -53.41 6.41
C GLN A 430 -34.91 -54.55 5.63
N GLN A 431 -35.48 -55.77 5.70
CA GLN A 431 -34.99 -56.96 4.99
C GLN A 431 -34.89 -56.72 3.47
N GLY A 432 -33.66 -56.77 2.93
CA GLY A 432 -33.36 -56.55 1.51
C GLY A 432 -32.71 -55.20 1.19
N SER A 433 -32.63 -54.28 2.16
CA SER A 433 -31.94 -52.99 2.03
C SER A 433 -30.47 -53.11 2.47
N VAL A 434 -29.65 -53.87 1.72
CA VAL A 434 -28.18 -53.73 1.83
C VAL A 434 -27.78 -52.52 0.99
N SER A 435 -28.27 -51.35 1.39
CA SER A 435 -27.99 -50.10 0.72
C SER A 435 -26.58 -49.66 1.08
N LYS A 436 -25.76 -49.28 0.08
CA LYS A 436 -24.40 -48.74 0.28
C LYS A 436 -24.32 -47.55 1.25
N TYR A 437 -25.47 -46.93 1.58
CA TYR A 437 -25.60 -45.81 2.51
C TYR A 437 -25.74 -46.22 3.99
N CYS A 438 -25.97 -47.51 4.25
CA CYS A 438 -26.23 -48.08 5.58
C CYS A 438 -25.01 -48.78 6.21
N ASP A 439 -23.95 -49.02 5.43
CA ASP A 439 -22.71 -49.64 5.91
C ASP A 439 -21.65 -48.58 6.26
N VAL A 440 -20.86 -48.86 7.31
CA VAL A 440 -19.75 -48.02 7.74
C VAL A 440 -18.63 -48.09 6.69
N ALA A 441 -18.62 -47.16 5.74
CA ALA A 441 -17.35 -46.79 5.14
C ALA A 441 -16.49 -46.20 6.27
N GLN A 442 -15.41 -46.89 6.64
CA GLN A 442 -14.34 -46.28 7.43
C GLN A 442 -13.89 -45.03 6.68
N GLN A 443 -14.40 -43.86 7.07
CA GLN A 443 -13.88 -42.59 6.62
C GLN A 443 -12.46 -42.46 7.18
N SER A 444 -11.48 -42.91 6.42
CA SER A 444 -10.27 -42.11 6.31
C SER A 444 -10.76 -40.74 5.85
N ASN A 445 -10.68 -39.70 6.69
CA ASN A 445 -10.67 -38.33 6.19
C ASN A 445 -9.67 -38.34 5.02
N PRO A 446 -10.09 -38.20 3.76
CA PRO A 446 -9.12 -38.04 2.70
C PRO A 446 -8.38 -36.77 3.08
N ALA A 447 -7.08 -36.87 3.39
CA ALA A 447 -6.26 -35.69 3.47
C ALA A 447 -6.46 -34.99 2.13
N THR A 448 -7.06 -33.82 2.18
CA THR A 448 -7.31 -32.95 1.04
C THR A 448 -6.00 -32.76 0.28
N THR A 449 -5.92 -33.38 -0.89
CA THR A 449 -4.70 -33.53 -1.68
C THR A 449 -4.48 -32.38 -2.66
N TYR A 450 -5.27 -31.30 -2.59
CA TYR A 450 -5.04 -30.17 -3.48
C TYR A 450 -3.63 -29.63 -3.25
N SER A 451 -2.92 -29.51 -4.36
CA SER A 451 -1.64 -28.84 -4.50
C SER A 451 -1.66 -28.16 -5.86
N THR A 452 -1.17 -26.92 -5.94
CA THR A 452 -1.05 -26.20 -7.21
C THR A 452 -0.31 -27.07 -8.23
N PRO A 453 -0.86 -27.30 -9.43
CA PRO A 453 -0.23 -28.20 -10.40
C PRO A 453 1.19 -27.78 -10.75
N MET A 454 2.16 -28.69 -10.55
CA MET A 454 3.55 -28.47 -10.95
C MET A 454 3.78 -28.86 -12.41
N GLN A 455 4.65 -28.11 -13.11
CA GLN A 455 5.12 -28.52 -14.43
C GLN A 455 6.05 -29.74 -14.31
N ASN A 456 6.09 -30.60 -15.32
CA ASN A 456 6.89 -31.82 -15.28
C ASN A 456 8.38 -31.49 -15.48
N CYS A 457 9.12 -31.35 -14.37
CA CYS A 457 10.51 -30.91 -14.34
C CYS A 457 11.56 -32.00 -14.64
N GLY A 458 11.14 -33.19 -15.11
CA GLY A 458 12.05 -34.32 -15.34
C GLY A 458 12.68 -34.86 -14.04
N ALA A 459 13.80 -35.57 -14.14
CA ALA A 459 14.51 -36.18 -12.99
C ALA A 459 15.34 -35.17 -12.16
N SER A 460 15.01 -33.88 -12.23
CA SER A 460 15.71 -32.79 -11.56
C SER A 460 15.38 -32.85 -10.05
N VAL A 461 16.40 -33.06 -9.21
CA VAL A 461 16.25 -33.11 -7.75
C VAL A 461 16.91 -31.87 -7.16
N CYS A 462 16.17 -31.11 -6.34
CA CYS A 462 16.74 -29.98 -5.61
C CYS A 462 17.64 -30.46 -4.46
N PRO A 463 18.63 -29.64 -4.06
CA PRO A 463 19.33 -29.83 -2.78
C PRO A 463 18.34 -29.99 -1.62
N SER A 464 18.75 -30.68 -0.54
CA SER A 464 17.87 -31.06 0.57
C SER A 464 17.21 -29.89 1.34
N ASP A 465 17.71 -28.67 1.13
CA ASP A 465 17.28 -27.43 1.76
C ASP A 465 16.54 -26.48 0.79
N GLN A 466 16.35 -26.88 -0.47
CA GLN A 466 15.66 -26.10 -1.49
C GLN A 466 14.46 -26.84 -2.05
N GLU A 467 13.46 -26.07 -2.45
CA GLU A 467 12.23 -26.58 -3.04
C GLU A 467 12.13 -26.21 -4.51
N MET A 468 11.50 -27.10 -5.30
CA MET A 468 11.31 -26.92 -6.74
C MET A 468 10.05 -26.10 -7.02
N SER A 469 10.19 -24.97 -7.71
CA SER A 469 9.06 -24.20 -8.25
C SER A 469 8.48 -24.84 -9.52
N SER A 470 7.28 -24.41 -9.95
CA SER A 470 6.67 -24.91 -11.20
C SER A 470 7.51 -24.63 -12.45
N ASN A 471 8.39 -23.63 -12.40
CA ASN A 471 9.30 -23.29 -13.50
C ASN A 471 10.59 -24.13 -13.49
N CYS A 472 10.64 -25.17 -12.65
CA CYS A 472 11.77 -26.08 -12.51
C CYS A 472 13.05 -25.42 -11.99
N ILE A 473 12.88 -24.42 -11.11
CA ILE A 473 13.96 -23.70 -10.44
C ILE A 473 13.94 -24.07 -8.97
N CYS A 474 15.08 -24.55 -8.46
CA CYS A 474 15.31 -24.77 -7.03
C CYS A 474 15.59 -23.45 -6.33
N SER A 475 14.86 -23.16 -5.26
CA SER A 475 15.05 -21.96 -4.44
C SER A 475 14.54 -22.19 -3.02
N TYR A 476 14.82 -21.24 -2.13
CA TYR A 476 14.27 -21.21 -0.76
C TYR A 476 12.94 -20.46 -0.79
N PRO A 477 11.78 -21.14 -0.67
CA PRO A 477 10.51 -20.46 -0.62
C PRO A 477 10.32 -19.75 0.73
N TYR A 478 9.59 -18.64 0.71
CA TYR A 478 8.98 -18.11 1.93
C TYR A 478 7.73 -18.93 2.23
N GLU A 479 7.79 -19.72 3.28
CA GLU A 479 6.74 -20.67 3.65
C GLU A 479 5.89 -20.16 4.80
N GLY A 480 4.60 -20.50 4.77
CA GLY A 480 3.73 -20.37 5.92
C GLY A 480 2.38 -21.02 5.72
N THR A 481 1.52 -20.87 6.71
CA THR A 481 0.13 -21.33 6.65
C THR A 481 -0.77 -20.11 6.76
N ILE A 482 -1.61 -19.88 5.75
CA ILE A 482 -2.70 -18.91 5.84
C ILE A 482 -3.91 -19.59 6.46
N VAL A 483 -4.53 -18.92 7.43
CA VAL A 483 -5.66 -19.45 8.19
C VAL A 483 -6.84 -18.50 8.04
N PHE A 484 -7.89 -18.95 7.35
CA PHE A 484 -9.16 -18.25 7.21
C PHE A 484 -10.12 -18.68 8.32
N ARG A 485 -10.65 -17.71 9.06
CA ARG A 485 -11.55 -17.95 10.21
C ARG A 485 -13.00 -18.20 9.79
N PHE A 486 -13.32 -17.83 8.56
CA PHE A 486 -14.66 -17.90 7.97
C PHE A 486 -14.52 -18.35 6.50
N LEU A 487 -15.37 -19.29 6.08
CA LEU A 487 -15.60 -19.62 4.67
C LEU A 487 -17.11 -19.64 4.37
N THR A 488 -17.52 -19.12 3.21
CA THR A 488 -18.91 -19.29 2.73
C THR A 488 -19.14 -20.62 2.02
N PHE A 489 -18.10 -21.42 1.82
CA PHE A 489 -18.16 -22.74 1.19
C PHE A 489 -17.55 -23.80 2.09
N SER A 490 -17.92 -25.06 1.86
CA SER A 490 -17.41 -26.22 2.61
C SER A 490 -16.86 -27.34 1.73
N ASN A 491 -17.05 -27.28 0.41
CA ASN A 491 -16.41 -28.17 -0.55
C ASN A 491 -14.96 -27.73 -0.83
N THR A 492 -14.03 -28.18 0.02
CA THR A 492 -12.60 -27.93 -0.11
C THR A 492 -11.93 -28.71 -1.25
N GLU A 493 -12.65 -29.57 -1.98
CA GLU A 493 -12.11 -30.29 -3.14
C GLU A 493 -12.26 -29.49 -4.44
N ASN A 494 -13.10 -28.45 -4.43
CA ASN A 494 -13.30 -27.61 -5.61
C ASN A 494 -12.09 -26.69 -5.85
N TYR A 495 -11.30 -27.02 -6.88
CA TYR A 495 -10.05 -26.33 -7.19
C TYR A 495 -10.23 -24.87 -7.64
N THR A 496 -11.43 -24.46 -8.08
CA THR A 496 -11.67 -23.10 -8.57
C THR A 496 -11.55 -22.05 -7.46
N TYR A 497 -11.83 -22.42 -6.21
CA TYR A 497 -11.63 -21.56 -5.05
C TYR A 497 -10.15 -21.21 -4.88
N TYR A 498 -9.26 -22.19 -5.07
CA TYR A 498 -7.82 -21.98 -4.94
C TYR A 498 -7.25 -21.18 -6.11
N GLN A 499 -7.74 -21.40 -7.34
CA GLN A 499 -7.37 -20.57 -8.49
C GLN A 499 -7.75 -19.09 -8.29
N THR A 500 -8.94 -18.85 -7.75
CA THR A 500 -9.40 -17.48 -7.43
C THR A 500 -8.54 -16.86 -6.34
N LEU A 501 -8.18 -17.63 -5.31
CA LEU A 501 -7.28 -17.20 -4.24
C LEU A 501 -5.87 -16.89 -4.75
N GLU A 502 -5.29 -17.75 -5.59
CA GLU A 502 -3.99 -17.52 -6.24
C GLU A 502 -4.00 -16.20 -7.04
N GLN A 503 -5.05 -15.95 -7.83
CA GLN A 503 -5.17 -14.71 -8.60
C GLN A 503 -5.17 -13.46 -7.71
N HIS A 504 -5.92 -13.46 -6.61
CA HIS A 504 -5.98 -12.32 -5.68
C HIS A 504 -4.65 -12.14 -4.92
N LEU A 505 -3.96 -13.23 -4.57
CA LEU A 505 -2.63 -13.19 -3.99
C LEU A 505 -1.61 -12.60 -4.97
N TYR A 506 -1.60 -13.05 -6.23
CA TYR A 506 -0.73 -12.47 -7.27
C TYR A 506 -1.02 -10.99 -7.49
N GLN A 507 -2.31 -10.60 -7.58
CA GLN A 507 -2.67 -9.18 -7.69
C GLN A 507 -2.12 -8.38 -6.50
N SER A 508 -2.23 -8.91 -5.28
CA SER A 508 -1.71 -8.25 -4.09
C SER A 508 -0.19 -8.19 -4.05
N PHE A 509 0.51 -9.22 -4.54
CA PHE A 509 1.97 -9.17 -4.71
C PHE A 509 2.38 -8.08 -5.71
N GLN A 510 1.65 -7.93 -6.82
CA GLN A 510 1.92 -6.88 -7.80
C GLN A 510 1.65 -5.47 -7.24
N ASP A 511 0.49 -5.28 -6.62
CA ASP A 511 0.08 -3.99 -6.04
C ASP A 511 1.05 -3.50 -4.95
N ASN A 512 1.64 -4.45 -4.20
CA ASN A 512 2.61 -4.17 -3.14
C ASN A 512 4.07 -4.38 -3.56
N LYS A 513 4.35 -4.56 -4.86
CA LYS A 513 5.70 -4.75 -5.44
C LYS A 513 6.53 -5.86 -4.78
N VAL A 514 5.87 -6.94 -4.38
CA VAL A 514 6.51 -8.11 -3.77
C VAL A 514 7.02 -9.05 -4.87
N PRO A 515 8.33 -9.39 -4.91
CA PRO A 515 8.95 -10.09 -6.05
C PRO A 515 8.71 -11.62 -6.04
N VAL A 516 7.45 -12.05 -5.95
CA VAL A 516 7.05 -13.46 -6.04
C VAL A 516 6.92 -13.87 -7.51
N GLY A 517 7.70 -14.85 -7.94
CA GLY A 517 7.62 -15.43 -9.28
C GLY A 517 6.64 -16.58 -9.40
N PHE A 518 6.51 -17.35 -8.33
CA PHE A 518 5.60 -18.49 -8.28
C PHE A 518 5.01 -18.68 -6.89
N LEU A 519 3.75 -19.10 -6.84
CA LEU A 519 2.98 -19.37 -5.64
C LEU A 519 2.45 -20.80 -5.70
N SER A 520 2.71 -21.58 -4.66
CA SER A 520 2.11 -22.90 -4.46
C SER A 520 1.18 -22.87 -3.25
N LEU A 521 -0.06 -23.30 -3.45
CA LEU A 521 -1.07 -23.50 -2.41
C LEU A 521 -1.32 -25.00 -2.25
N GLN A 522 -1.24 -25.50 -1.02
CA GLN A 522 -1.32 -26.95 -0.77
C GLN A 522 -1.94 -27.31 0.58
N ASN A 523 -2.37 -28.57 0.70
CA ASN A 523 -2.89 -29.18 1.93
C ASN A 523 -4.09 -28.42 2.59
N PRO A 524 -5.14 -28.06 1.84
CA PRO A 524 -6.26 -27.28 2.38
C PRO A 524 -7.05 -28.05 3.45
N LYS A 525 -6.98 -27.71 4.72
CA LYS A 525 -7.60 -28.47 5.81
C LYS A 525 -8.46 -27.60 6.72
N ILE A 526 -9.55 -28.15 7.23
CA ILE A 526 -10.32 -27.53 8.32
C ILE A 526 -9.76 -28.06 9.63
N ASN A 527 -9.28 -27.16 10.50
CA ASN A 527 -8.71 -27.56 11.78
C ASN A 527 -9.80 -27.87 12.83
N LEU A 528 -9.37 -28.28 14.02
CA LEU A 528 -10.29 -28.65 15.11
C LEU A 528 -11.18 -27.50 15.60
N TYR A 529 -10.92 -26.26 15.21
CA TYR A 529 -11.66 -25.05 15.59
C TYR A 529 -12.53 -24.52 14.44
N ASN A 530 -12.74 -25.33 13.40
CA ASN A 530 -13.44 -24.94 12.17
C ASN A 530 -12.79 -23.74 11.45
N TYR A 531 -11.48 -23.53 11.60
CA TYR A 531 -10.74 -22.59 10.75
C TYR A 531 -10.15 -23.34 9.56
N PHE A 532 -10.23 -22.73 8.39
CA PHE A 532 -9.65 -23.27 7.17
C PHE A 532 -8.18 -22.87 7.07
N GLN A 533 -7.31 -23.85 6.83
CA GLN A 533 -5.86 -23.68 6.78
C GLN A 533 -5.35 -24.14 5.42
N LEU A 534 -4.44 -23.36 4.85
CA LEU A 534 -3.81 -23.66 3.57
C LEU A 534 -2.32 -23.35 3.68
N ASP A 535 -1.48 -24.32 3.32
CA ASP A 535 -0.04 -24.11 3.29
C ASP A 535 0.30 -23.33 2.00
N MET A 536 1.15 -22.31 2.15
CA MET A 536 1.51 -21.36 1.10
C MET A 536 3.02 -21.28 0.97
N TRP A 537 3.53 -21.57 -0.23
CA TRP A 537 4.94 -21.44 -0.57
C TRP A 537 5.09 -20.38 -1.64
N MET A 538 5.80 -19.29 -1.31
CA MET A 538 6.08 -18.19 -2.22
C MET A 538 7.53 -18.32 -2.69
N PHE A 539 7.74 -18.36 -4.00
CA PHE A 539 9.05 -18.53 -4.61
C PHE A 539 9.53 -17.23 -5.24
N PRO A 540 10.82 -16.87 -5.12
CA PRO A 540 11.40 -15.68 -5.74
C PRO A 540 11.37 -15.78 -7.28
N SER A 541 11.26 -14.63 -7.97
CA SER A 541 11.10 -14.58 -9.42
C SER A 541 12.33 -14.95 -10.26
N SER A 542 13.53 -14.68 -9.75
CA SER A 542 14.79 -14.90 -10.50
C SER A 542 16.00 -15.23 -9.62
N LYS A 543 15.86 -15.13 -8.30
CA LYS A 543 16.92 -15.41 -7.32
C LYS A 543 16.70 -16.78 -6.71
N GLY A 544 17.75 -17.39 -6.14
CA GLY A 544 17.61 -18.61 -5.35
C GLY A 544 16.97 -18.40 -3.96
N HIS A 545 16.82 -17.15 -3.50
CA HIS A 545 16.28 -16.76 -2.20
C HIS A 545 15.75 -15.32 -2.25
N PHE A 546 14.87 -14.96 -1.31
CA PHE A 546 14.54 -13.58 -0.94
C PHE A 546 15.62 -12.93 -0.06
N ASP A 547 15.87 -11.64 -0.28
CA ASP A 547 16.70 -10.80 0.59
C ASP A 547 15.90 -10.28 1.81
N GLU A 548 16.57 -9.77 2.85
CA GLU A 548 15.92 -9.23 4.07
C GLU A 548 14.79 -8.22 3.78
N PRO A 549 14.96 -7.21 2.91
CA PRO A 549 13.86 -6.30 2.57
C PRO A 549 12.67 -7.02 1.92
N GLU A 550 12.92 -8.01 1.05
CA GLU A 550 11.87 -8.74 0.34
C GLU A 550 11.07 -9.63 1.32
N VAL A 551 11.74 -10.22 2.31
CA VAL A 551 11.09 -10.95 3.41
C VAL A 551 10.23 -10.01 4.26
N VAL A 552 10.71 -8.80 4.58
CA VAL A 552 9.91 -7.79 5.30
C VAL A 552 8.65 -7.43 4.53
N LEU A 553 8.74 -7.25 3.21
CA LEU A 553 7.57 -6.94 2.36
C LEU A 553 6.56 -8.10 2.33
N LEU A 554 7.06 -9.33 2.15
CA LEU A 554 6.23 -10.54 2.18
C LEU A 554 5.51 -10.69 3.52
N ALA A 555 6.25 -10.57 4.62
CA ALA A 555 5.72 -10.67 5.97
C ALA A 555 4.70 -9.56 6.25
N ASN A 556 5.03 -8.31 5.91
CA ASN A 556 4.17 -7.15 6.15
C ASN A 556 2.84 -7.22 5.40
N LEU A 557 2.83 -7.79 4.18
CA LEU A 557 1.61 -7.98 3.41
C LEU A 557 0.51 -8.72 4.20
N PHE A 558 0.92 -9.71 5.00
CA PHE A 558 0.01 -10.54 5.78
C PHE A 558 -0.17 -10.06 7.23
N SER A 559 0.84 -9.49 7.88
CA SER A 559 0.69 -8.98 9.26
C SER A 559 -0.17 -7.71 9.33
N SER A 560 -0.13 -6.88 8.29
CA SER A 560 -0.87 -5.62 8.23
C SER A 560 -2.28 -5.74 7.65
N ASN A 561 -2.72 -6.97 7.32
CA ASN A 561 -4.00 -7.29 6.67
C ASN A 561 -4.24 -6.50 5.36
N THR A 562 -3.18 -6.21 4.60
CA THR A 562 -3.27 -5.52 3.31
C THR A 562 -3.75 -6.40 2.16
N PHE A 563 -3.63 -7.73 2.29
CA PHE A 563 -4.21 -8.65 1.31
C PHE A 563 -5.74 -8.66 1.47
N ASN A 564 -6.45 -8.28 0.40
CA ASN A 564 -7.91 -8.35 0.32
C ASN A 564 -8.31 -9.74 -0.17
N SER A 565 -8.89 -10.55 0.72
CA SER A 565 -9.31 -11.91 0.38
C SER A 565 -10.46 -11.92 -0.64
N PRO A 566 -10.51 -12.90 -1.55
CA PRO A 566 -11.62 -13.03 -2.49
C PRO A 566 -12.93 -13.37 -1.78
N PRO A 567 -14.08 -13.14 -2.43
CA PRO A 567 -15.38 -13.51 -1.90
C PRO A 567 -15.43 -14.98 -1.44
N GLY A 568 -16.00 -15.19 -0.26
CA GLY A 568 -16.11 -16.49 0.37
C GLY A 568 -14.92 -16.93 1.22
N PHE A 569 -13.84 -16.15 1.23
CA PHE A 569 -12.76 -16.26 2.21
C PHE A 569 -12.85 -15.09 3.19
N GLY A 570 -13.14 -15.38 4.45
CA GLY A 570 -13.31 -14.36 5.49
C GLY A 570 -12.00 -13.86 6.09
N PRO A 571 -12.05 -13.22 7.26
CA PRO A 571 -10.85 -12.75 7.96
C PRO A 571 -9.81 -13.86 8.09
N TYR A 572 -8.56 -13.51 7.79
CA TYR A 572 -7.44 -14.43 7.89
C TYR A 572 -6.39 -13.94 8.86
N TYR A 573 -5.49 -14.84 9.20
CA TYR A 573 -4.18 -14.53 9.72
C TYR A 573 -3.17 -15.49 9.10
N PHE A 574 -1.90 -15.11 9.10
CA PHE A 574 -0.82 -15.90 8.52
C PHE A 574 0.15 -16.33 9.60
N ILE A 575 0.66 -17.55 9.50
CA ILE A 575 1.73 -18.07 10.36
C ILE A 575 2.89 -18.45 9.44
N PRO A 576 3.93 -17.60 9.31
CA PRO A 576 5.12 -17.98 8.56
C PRO A 576 5.95 -19.00 9.32
N LYS A 577 6.66 -19.82 8.56
CA LYS A 577 7.82 -20.54 9.07
C LYS A 577 9.02 -19.59 9.11
N PRO A 578 9.97 -19.78 10.04
CA PRO A 578 11.22 -19.03 10.03
C PRO A 578 11.91 -19.18 8.67
N TYR A 579 12.22 -18.06 8.03
CA TYR A 579 12.90 -18.08 6.75
C TYR A 579 14.35 -18.55 6.95
N PRO A 580 14.86 -19.50 6.14
CA PRO A 580 16.22 -20.02 6.31
C PRO A 580 17.26 -18.89 6.29
N SER A 581 18.26 -19.01 7.15
CA SER A 581 19.26 -17.97 7.38
C SER A 581 19.85 -17.45 6.07
N PHE A 582 19.81 -16.13 5.89
CA PHE A 582 20.38 -15.49 4.70
C PHE A 582 21.83 -15.96 4.50
N PRO A 583 22.27 -16.34 3.29
CA PRO A 583 23.61 -16.86 3.09
C PRO A 583 24.67 -15.92 3.68
N GLU A 584 25.65 -16.47 4.39
CA GLU A 584 26.80 -15.69 4.83
C GLU A 584 27.48 -15.15 3.57
N SER A 585 27.59 -13.82 3.45
CA SER A 585 28.54 -13.22 2.53
C SER A 585 29.91 -13.77 2.92
N GLY A 586 30.42 -14.73 2.14
CA GLY A 586 31.68 -15.42 2.41
C GLY A 586 32.72 -14.43 2.90
N SER A 587 33.25 -14.69 4.09
CA SER A 587 34.25 -13.84 4.71
C SER A 587 35.43 -13.71 3.74
N LYS A 588 35.53 -12.60 3.01
CA LYS A 588 36.79 -12.22 2.40
C LYS A 588 37.69 -11.86 3.58
N SER A 589 38.58 -12.79 3.93
CA SER A 589 39.58 -12.59 4.97
C SER A 589 40.26 -11.25 4.74
N LYS A 590 40.03 -10.28 5.63
CA LYS A 590 40.66 -8.96 5.59
C LYS A 590 42.11 -9.09 6.02
N ASN A 591 42.96 -9.72 5.20
CA ASN A 591 44.41 -9.80 5.45
C ASN A 591 45.30 -9.71 4.19
N ALA A 592 44.75 -9.34 3.03
CA ALA A 592 45.59 -9.05 1.85
C ALA A 592 45.84 -7.53 1.64
N GLY A 593 45.00 -6.66 2.21
CA GLY A 593 45.09 -5.20 2.03
C GLY A 593 46.09 -4.48 2.94
N LEU A 594 46.51 -5.11 4.06
CA LEU A 594 47.39 -4.46 5.04
C LEU A 594 48.89 -4.53 4.64
N ILE A 595 49.27 -5.43 3.74
CA ILE A 595 50.68 -5.65 3.34
C ILE A 595 51.03 -4.87 2.05
N ALA A 596 50.04 -4.46 1.26
CA ALA A 596 50.25 -3.60 0.08
C ALA A 596 50.21 -2.08 0.39
N GLY A 597 49.68 -1.68 1.56
CA GLY A 597 49.55 -0.27 1.95
C GLY A 597 50.85 0.39 2.46
N VAL A 598 51.81 -0.39 2.97
CA VAL A 598 53.04 0.15 3.58
C VAL A 598 54.10 0.53 2.52
N THR A 599 54.10 -0.10 1.35
CA THR A 599 55.03 0.21 0.26
C THR A 599 54.57 1.37 -0.63
N VAL A 600 53.27 1.61 -0.74
CA VAL A 600 52.71 2.71 -1.57
C VAL A 600 52.67 4.04 -0.81
N GLY A 601 52.48 4.01 0.53
CA GLY A 601 52.50 5.22 1.37
C GLY A 601 53.86 5.92 1.43
N GLY A 602 54.97 5.16 1.43
CA GLY A 602 56.32 5.73 1.45
C GLY A 602 56.74 6.41 0.14
N LEU A 603 56.26 5.90 -1.00
CA LEU A 603 56.56 6.46 -2.33
C LEU A 603 55.71 7.72 -2.63
N LEU A 604 54.48 7.79 -2.12
CA LEU A 604 53.63 8.98 -2.22
C LEU A 604 54.12 10.13 -1.33
N LEU A 605 54.66 9.84 -0.14
CA LEU A 605 55.23 10.89 0.72
C LEU A 605 56.52 11.51 0.12
N ALA A 606 57.38 10.68 -0.49
CA ALA A 606 58.62 11.15 -1.12
C ALA A 606 58.37 11.97 -2.40
N SER A 607 57.36 11.62 -3.18
CA SER A 607 56.98 12.34 -4.40
C SER A 607 56.27 13.68 -4.10
N VAL A 608 55.49 13.75 -3.01
CA VAL A 608 54.90 15.01 -2.54
C VAL A 608 55.96 15.97 -2.01
N VAL A 609 56.96 15.49 -1.27
CA VAL A 609 58.08 16.34 -0.78
C VAL A 609 58.97 16.83 -1.93
N ALA A 610 59.27 15.99 -2.92
CA ALA A 610 60.00 16.40 -4.12
C ALA A 610 59.19 17.41 -4.97
N GLY A 611 57.87 17.22 -5.07
CA GLY A 611 56.96 18.14 -5.74
C GLY A 611 56.91 19.51 -5.08
N LEU A 612 56.93 19.59 -3.74
CA LEU A 612 56.92 20.84 -2.98
C LEU A 612 58.24 21.62 -3.10
N ILE A 613 59.38 20.93 -3.20
CA ILE A 613 60.70 21.56 -3.43
C ILE A 613 60.79 22.13 -4.85
N ILE A 614 60.27 21.40 -5.86
CA ILE A 614 60.22 21.86 -7.26
C ILE A 614 59.22 23.03 -7.41
N PHE A 615 58.11 23.00 -6.67
CA PHE A 615 57.10 24.07 -6.64
C PHE A 615 57.64 25.37 -6.02
N ALA A 616 58.46 25.27 -4.97
CA ALA A 616 59.15 26.42 -4.37
C ALA A 616 60.17 27.09 -5.32
N ILE A 617 60.84 26.29 -6.16
CA ILE A 617 61.81 26.79 -7.16
C ILE A 617 61.10 27.40 -8.38
N ARG A 618 59.97 26.82 -8.82
CA ARG A 618 59.18 27.31 -9.97
C ARG A 618 58.43 28.61 -9.66
N ARG A 619 58.00 28.84 -8.42
CA ARG A 619 57.27 30.07 -8.01
C ARG A 619 58.13 31.35 -8.08
N ARG A 620 59.45 31.24 -8.25
CA ARG A 620 60.35 32.39 -8.46
C ARG A 620 60.56 32.80 -9.93
N ARG A 621 59.95 32.15 -10.92
CA ARG A 621 60.12 32.52 -12.33
C ARG A 621 58.80 32.63 -13.08
N LYS A 622 58.23 33.85 -13.07
CA LYS A 622 57.40 34.49 -14.12
C LYS A 622 56.03 33.81 -14.41
N VAL A 623 54.87 34.45 -14.22
CA VAL A 623 54.33 35.70 -14.84
C VAL A 623 54.40 35.68 -16.38
N LYS A 624 53.35 35.12 -17.03
CA LYS A 624 52.56 35.68 -18.16
C LYS A 624 51.80 34.60 -18.94
N LYS A 625 50.57 34.97 -19.36
CA LYS A 625 49.69 34.44 -20.44
C LYS A 625 48.82 33.18 -20.16
N ALA A 626 47.55 33.44 -19.85
CA ALA A 626 46.36 33.37 -20.72
C ALA A 626 46.04 32.08 -21.55
N THR A 627 44.88 31.50 -21.19
CA THR A 627 43.74 31.07 -22.05
C THR A 627 43.56 29.58 -22.43
N GLU A 628 42.44 29.05 -21.91
CA GLU A 628 41.43 28.11 -22.46
C GLU A 628 41.51 26.56 -22.44
N GLN A 629 40.33 26.01 -22.10
CA GLN A 629 39.73 24.66 -22.32
C GLN A 629 40.32 23.52 -21.44
N SER A 630 39.56 22.67 -20.73
CA SER A 630 38.22 22.08 -20.93
C SER A 630 37.56 21.59 -19.60
N LEU A 631 36.24 21.32 -19.67
CA LEU A 631 35.21 21.06 -18.64
C LEU A 631 35.11 19.55 -18.22
N PRO A 632 34.24 19.12 -17.26
CA PRO A 632 34.62 18.43 -16.02
C PRO A 632 33.75 17.17 -15.72
N SER A 633 33.67 16.70 -14.46
CA SER A 633 32.61 15.77 -14.02
C SER A 633 32.30 15.87 -12.51
N GLY A 634 31.07 16.32 -12.17
CA GLY A 634 30.20 15.89 -11.04
C GLY A 634 30.61 16.33 -9.63
N SER A 635 29.75 16.63 -8.66
CA SER A 635 28.29 16.54 -8.47
C SER A 635 28.00 17.25 -7.12
N TRP A 636 26.93 18.03 -7.00
CA TRP A 636 26.59 18.86 -5.81
C TRP A 636 25.31 18.39 -5.11
N ASN A 637 25.24 18.61 -3.78
CA ASN A 637 24.07 18.48 -2.90
C ASN A 637 23.93 19.79 -2.07
N PRO A 638 22.72 20.24 -1.64
CA PRO A 638 22.47 21.63 -1.25
C PRO A 638 22.09 21.82 0.23
N SER A 639 23.02 22.33 1.06
CA SER A 639 22.67 23.19 2.21
C SER A 639 23.92 23.84 2.84
N GLN A 640 24.44 24.91 2.21
CA GLN A 640 25.01 26.05 2.92
C GLN A 640 24.97 27.26 1.99
N SER A 641 24.57 28.40 2.54
CA SER A 641 24.81 29.70 1.94
C SER A 641 26.29 29.84 1.61
N GLY A 642 26.61 29.76 0.32
CA GLY A 642 27.98 29.79 -0.18
C GLY A 642 28.15 28.95 -1.44
N SER A 643 27.59 29.42 -2.56
CA SER A 643 28.02 29.12 -3.93
C SER A 643 28.16 27.63 -4.32
N GLY A 644 27.09 27.03 -4.82
CA GLY A 644 27.15 25.72 -5.45
C GLY A 644 25.90 25.35 -6.22
N VAL A 645 25.96 25.49 -7.55
CA VAL A 645 24.89 25.16 -8.50
C VAL A 645 24.91 23.66 -8.83
N PRO A 646 23.76 22.95 -8.91
CA PRO A 646 23.72 21.55 -9.33
C PRO A 646 24.02 21.40 -10.83
N GLN A 647 24.98 20.53 -11.18
CA GLN A 647 25.20 20.11 -12.57
C GLN A 647 24.13 19.09 -12.98
N LEU A 648 23.11 19.57 -13.70
CA LEU A 648 22.05 18.76 -14.30
C LEU A 648 22.47 18.34 -15.71
N LYS A 649 22.33 17.05 -16.06
CA LYS A 649 22.47 16.60 -17.44
C LYS A 649 21.31 17.15 -18.25
N GLY A 650 21.55 18.19 -19.05
CA GLY A 650 20.61 18.67 -20.09
C GLY A 650 20.18 20.13 -19.99
N SER A 651 20.41 20.84 -18.88
CA SER A 651 19.98 22.24 -18.70
C SER A 651 21.18 23.19 -18.51
N ARG A 652 21.15 24.36 -19.18
CA ARG A 652 22.23 25.37 -19.15
C ARG A 652 22.12 26.25 -17.90
N LEU A 653 23.25 26.46 -17.21
CA LEU A 653 23.35 27.52 -16.20
C LEU A 653 23.56 28.87 -16.90
N PHE A 654 22.65 29.81 -16.68
CA PHE A 654 22.76 31.18 -17.16
C PHE A 654 23.24 32.12 -16.06
N SER A 655 24.07 33.09 -16.41
CA SER A 655 24.36 34.24 -15.54
C SER A 655 23.21 35.24 -15.54
N PHE A 656 23.09 36.03 -14.47
CA PHE A 656 22.08 37.08 -14.40
C PHE A 656 22.26 38.13 -15.51
N GLU A 657 23.52 38.45 -15.86
CA GLU A 657 23.85 39.38 -16.94
C GLU A 657 23.38 38.86 -18.32
N GLU A 658 23.55 37.56 -18.61
CA GLU A 658 23.03 36.95 -19.84
C GLU A 658 21.51 37.07 -19.95
N LEU A 659 20.78 36.73 -18.88
CA LEU A 659 19.31 36.83 -18.89
C LEU A 659 18.83 38.28 -18.93
N THR A 660 19.55 39.19 -18.30
CA THR A 660 19.29 40.63 -18.41
C THR A 660 19.47 41.11 -19.85
N LYS A 661 20.51 40.65 -20.55
CA LYS A 661 20.71 40.91 -21.99
C LYS A 661 19.57 40.32 -22.83
N TYR A 662 19.28 39.03 -22.66
CA TYR A 662 18.30 38.30 -23.48
C TYR A 662 16.86 38.81 -23.30
N THR A 663 16.51 39.36 -22.14
CA THR A 663 15.17 39.91 -21.83
C THR A 663 15.06 41.43 -22.00
N HIS A 664 16.13 42.10 -22.46
CA HIS A 664 16.21 43.57 -22.52
C HIS A 664 15.94 44.23 -21.16
N ASN A 665 16.72 43.85 -20.15
CA ASN A 665 16.63 44.29 -18.77
C ASN A 665 15.25 44.02 -18.15
N PHE A 666 14.68 42.84 -18.39
CA PHE A 666 13.35 42.45 -17.91
C PHE A 666 12.27 43.49 -18.23
N SER A 667 12.30 44.03 -19.46
CA SER A 667 11.37 45.06 -19.90
C SER A 667 9.91 44.61 -19.76
N GLU A 668 9.04 45.50 -19.29
CA GLU A 668 7.59 45.26 -19.22
C GLU A 668 6.98 44.90 -20.58
N ALA A 669 7.60 45.37 -21.68
CA ALA A 669 7.17 45.02 -23.04
C ALA A 669 7.37 43.53 -23.39
N ASN A 670 8.21 42.82 -22.63
CA ASN A 670 8.51 41.40 -22.81
C ASN A 670 7.72 40.51 -21.84
N VAL A 671 6.84 41.05 -21.00
CA VAL A 671 6.07 40.23 -20.04
C VAL A 671 5.05 39.36 -20.78
N LEU A 672 5.17 38.05 -20.60
CA LEU A 672 4.25 37.03 -21.12
C LEU A 672 3.11 36.72 -20.13
N GLY A 673 3.37 36.87 -18.83
CA GLY A 673 2.38 36.59 -17.79
C GLY A 673 2.90 36.91 -16.39
N THR A 674 1.98 37.04 -15.43
CA THR A 674 2.29 37.25 -14.00
C THR A 674 1.54 36.21 -13.17
N GLY A 675 2.24 35.49 -12.31
CA GLY A 675 1.68 34.45 -11.42
C GLY A 675 2.13 34.62 -9.96
N SER A 676 1.77 33.65 -9.11
CA SER A 676 2.12 33.62 -7.68
C SER A 676 3.63 33.52 -7.42
N TYR A 677 4.36 32.89 -8.34
CA TYR A 677 5.81 32.77 -8.29
C TYR A 677 6.53 34.06 -8.73
N GLY A 678 5.96 34.81 -9.68
CA GLY A 678 6.56 36.02 -10.24
C GLY A 678 6.15 36.29 -11.70
N LYS A 679 6.95 37.10 -12.41
CA LYS A 679 6.70 37.48 -13.82
C LYS A 679 7.47 36.56 -14.78
N VAL A 680 6.83 36.22 -15.91
CA VAL A 680 7.46 35.49 -17.02
C VAL A 680 7.75 36.46 -18.15
N TYR A 681 8.98 36.47 -18.64
CA TYR A 681 9.45 37.34 -19.71
C TYR A 681 9.82 36.55 -20.96
N ARG A 682 9.62 37.14 -22.13
CA ARG A 682 10.14 36.66 -23.40
C ARG A 682 11.61 37.06 -23.53
N GLY A 683 12.46 36.10 -23.88
CA GLY A 683 13.87 36.33 -24.19
C GLY A 683 14.28 35.69 -25.52
N ALA A 684 15.43 36.12 -26.04
CA ALA A 684 16.07 35.51 -27.20
C ALA A 684 17.55 35.23 -26.89
N LEU A 685 17.98 33.98 -27.06
CA LEU A 685 19.38 33.57 -26.95
C LEU A 685 20.20 34.11 -28.12
N ASP A 686 21.54 34.08 -28.01
CA ASP A 686 22.45 34.59 -29.05
C ASP A 686 22.33 33.85 -30.39
N ASP A 687 21.85 32.60 -30.38
CA ASP A 687 21.56 31.78 -31.57
C ASP A 687 20.19 32.07 -32.19
N GLY A 688 19.41 32.98 -31.61
CA GLY A 688 18.06 33.35 -32.04
C GLY A 688 16.95 32.47 -31.46
N GLN A 689 17.26 31.47 -30.64
CA GLN A 689 16.24 30.64 -29.98
C GLN A 689 15.44 31.48 -28.98
N LEU A 690 14.10 31.42 -29.09
CA LEU A 690 13.20 32.08 -28.15
C LEU A 690 13.05 31.27 -26.87
N ILE A 691 13.07 31.97 -25.73
CA ILE A 691 12.95 31.40 -24.39
C ILE A 691 11.91 32.13 -23.56
N ALA A 692 11.31 31.42 -22.60
CA ALA A 692 10.47 32.00 -21.56
C ALA A 692 11.23 32.01 -20.23
N VAL A 693 11.36 33.19 -19.63
CA VAL A 693 12.20 33.46 -18.44
C VAL A 693 11.30 33.80 -17.25
N LYS A 694 11.09 32.86 -16.34
CA LYS A 694 10.26 33.00 -15.13
C LYS A 694 11.14 33.47 -13.97
N ARG A 695 10.98 34.73 -13.54
CA ARG A 695 11.76 35.35 -12.46
C ARG A 695 10.93 35.42 -11.18
N ALA A 696 11.48 34.91 -10.08
CA ALA A 696 10.82 34.92 -8.77
C ALA A 696 10.61 36.33 -8.21
N GLN A 697 9.55 36.54 -7.43
CA GLN A 697 9.33 37.79 -6.71
C GLN A 697 10.26 37.90 -5.47
N GLN A 698 10.97 39.02 -5.36
CA GLN A 698 11.95 39.25 -4.28
C GLN A 698 11.30 39.18 -2.89
N GLY A 699 11.77 38.26 -2.03
CA GLY A 699 11.32 38.11 -0.63
C GLY A 699 10.20 37.10 -0.37
N SER A 700 9.78 36.31 -1.36
CA SER A 700 8.78 35.25 -1.17
C SER A 700 9.40 33.94 -0.66
N LEU A 701 9.11 33.56 0.60
CA LEU A 701 9.46 32.24 1.16
C LEU A 701 8.86 31.06 0.36
N GLN A 702 7.78 31.31 -0.38
CA GLN A 702 7.13 30.31 -1.22
C GLN A 702 7.84 30.11 -2.57
N GLY A 703 8.50 31.16 -3.10
CA GLY A 703 9.29 31.09 -4.33
C GLY A 703 10.49 30.14 -4.22
N ASP A 704 11.18 30.15 -3.09
CA ASP A 704 12.36 29.29 -2.84
C ASP A 704 12.05 27.79 -2.94
N HIS A 705 10.87 27.38 -2.46
CA HIS A 705 10.43 25.98 -2.51
C HIS A 705 9.97 25.59 -3.93
N GLU A 706 9.15 26.42 -4.57
CA GLU A 706 8.66 26.20 -5.93
C GLU A 706 9.82 26.14 -6.94
N PHE A 707 10.85 26.99 -6.79
CA PHE A 707 12.05 27.00 -7.62
C PHE A 707 12.82 25.68 -7.57
N LYS A 708 13.08 25.17 -6.35
CA LYS A 708 13.80 23.91 -6.16
C LYS A 708 13.00 22.72 -6.71
N THR A 709 11.70 22.68 -6.46
CA THR A 709 10.82 21.62 -6.97
C THR A 709 10.77 21.63 -8.51
N GLU A 710 10.64 22.79 -9.16
CA GLU A 710 10.62 22.85 -10.63
C GLU A 710 11.94 22.35 -11.24
N ILE A 711 13.09 22.71 -10.66
CA ILE A 711 14.40 22.21 -11.12
C ILE A 711 14.51 20.70 -10.93
N GLU A 712 14.11 20.19 -9.76
CA GLU A 712 14.16 18.77 -9.45
C GLU A 712 13.26 17.94 -10.38
N MET A 713 12.04 18.40 -10.64
CA MET A 713 11.08 17.67 -11.47
C MET A 713 11.46 17.71 -12.95
N LEU A 714 11.66 18.90 -13.49
CA LEU A 714 11.90 19.09 -14.94
C LEU A 714 13.26 18.62 -15.42
N SER A 715 14.22 18.39 -14.51
CA SER A 715 15.45 17.70 -14.85
C SER A 715 15.29 16.19 -15.01
N ARG A 716 14.23 15.60 -14.44
CA ARG A 716 13.95 14.17 -14.48
C ARG A 716 12.95 13.79 -15.58
N VAL A 717 12.03 14.68 -15.92
CA VAL A 717 10.94 14.41 -16.88
C VAL A 717 11.18 15.02 -18.24
N HIS A 718 11.07 14.20 -19.29
CA HIS A 718 11.18 14.65 -20.69
C HIS A 718 10.09 13.98 -21.51
N HIS A 719 9.09 14.75 -21.94
CA HIS A 719 7.96 14.23 -22.71
C HIS A 719 7.40 15.30 -23.64
N ARG A 720 6.92 14.90 -24.83
CA ARG A 720 6.43 15.82 -25.88
C ARG A 720 5.29 16.73 -25.41
N ASN A 721 4.49 16.26 -24.45
CA ASN A 721 3.37 16.99 -23.85
C ASN A 721 3.68 17.61 -22.48
N LEU A 722 4.96 17.76 -22.13
CA LEU A 722 5.40 18.55 -20.98
C LEU A 722 6.29 19.70 -21.47
N VAL A 723 6.31 20.81 -20.74
CA VAL A 723 7.22 21.93 -21.04
C VAL A 723 8.64 21.56 -20.62
N SER A 724 9.59 21.79 -21.52
CA SER A 724 11.02 21.49 -21.30
C SER A 724 11.73 22.64 -20.61
N LEU A 725 12.54 22.32 -19.61
CA LEU A 725 13.45 23.27 -18.98
C LEU A 725 14.73 23.42 -19.83
N VAL A 726 15.00 24.63 -20.29
CA VAL A 726 16.21 24.98 -21.07
C VAL A 726 17.39 25.25 -20.12
N GLY A 727 17.10 25.86 -18.97
CA GLY A 727 18.14 26.26 -18.03
C GLY A 727 17.60 27.00 -16.82
N PHE A 728 18.51 27.46 -15.98
CA PHE A 728 18.17 28.22 -14.78
C PHE A 728 19.33 29.16 -14.41
N CYS A 729 19.03 30.17 -13.60
CA CYS A 729 19.98 31.09 -13.03
C CYS A 729 19.75 31.16 -11.51
N PHE A 730 20.85 31.06 -10.76
CA PHE A 730 20.87 31.24 -9.32
C PHE A 730 22.07 32.12 -8.96
N ASP A 731 21.87 33.43 -8.91
CA ASP A 731 22.95 34.41 -8.78
C ASP A 731 22.55 35.55 -7.85
N HIS A 732 23.37 35.89 -6.84
CA HIS A 732 23.15 37.00 -5.90
C HIS A 732 21.69 37.16 -5.36
N SER A 733 21.02 36.05 -5.00
CA SER A 733 19.60 35.97 -4.55
C SER A 733 18.51 36.04 -5.64
N GLU A 734 18.89 36.07 -6.92
CA GLU A 734 17.97 35.95 -8.05
C GLU A 734 17.72 34.47 -8.40
N GLN A 735 16.44 34.08 -8.47
CA GLN A 735 16.00 32.74 -8.82
C GLN A 735 15.19 32.81 -10.12
N ILE A 736 15.77 32.30 -11.21
CA ILE A 736 15.19 32.43 -12.54
C ILE A 736 15.20 31.08 -13.26
N LEU A 737 14.05 30.69 -13.80
CA LEU A 737 13.87 29.47 -14.59
C LEU A 737 13.69 29.84 -16.07
N VAL A 738 14.35 29.09 -16.94
CA VAL A 738 14.34 29.32 -18.39
C VAL A 738 13.74 28.11 -19.09
N TYR A 739 12.61 28.32 -19.76
CA TYR A 739 11.87 27.29 -20.49
C TYR A 739 11.91 27.53 -21.99
N GLU A 740 11.53 26.52 -22.76
CA GLU A 740 11.17 26.71 -24.17
C GLU A 740 10.03 27.75 -24.29
N TYR A 741 10.14 28.66 -25.27
CA TYR A 741 9.07 29.61 -25.54
C TYR A 741 7.91 28.91 -26.27
N ILE A 742 6.73 28.93 -25.65
CA ILE A 742 5.51 28.35 -26.23
C ILE A 742 4.63 29.48 -26.80
N PRO A 743 4.45 29.57 -28.14
CA PRO A 743 3.99 30.79 -28.79
C PRO A 743 2.51 31.12 -28.62
N ASN A 744 1.62 30.13 -28.47
CA ASN A 744 0.17 30.38 -28.39
C ASN A 744 -0.32 30.58 -26.95
N GLY A 745 0.59 30.71 -25.98
CA GLY A 745 0.26 30.99 -24.59
C GLY A 745 -0.52 29.85 -23.92
N SER A 746 -1.34 30.20 -22.94
CA SER A 746 -2.14 29.23 -22.17
C SER A 746 -3.44 28.85 -22.87
N LEU A 747 -3.96 27.67 -22.55
CA LEU A 747 -5.27 27.22 -23.00
C LEU A 747 -6.37 28.16 -22.49
N ARG A 748 -6.22 28.74 -21.30
CA ARG A 748 -7.15 29.73 -20.76
C ARG A 748 -7.27 30.97 -21.66
N ASP A 749 -6.15 31.46 -22.17
CA ASP A 749 -6.14 32.63 -23.06
C ASP A 749 -6.86 32.33 -24.39
N SER A 750 -6.74 31.08 -24.85
CA SER A 750 -7.44 30.62 -26.06
C SER A 750 -8.94 30.42 -25.85
N LEU A 751 -9.36 29.87 -24.70
CA LEU A 751 -10.77 29.71 -24.36
C LEU A 751 -11.47 31.05 -24.07
N SER A 752 -10.74 32.05 -23.57
CA SER A 752 -11.28 33.39 -23.34
C SER A 752 -11.29 34.29 -24.58
N GLY A 753 -10.73 33.82 -25.71
CA GLY A 753 -10.62 34.59 -26.95
C GLY A 753 -9.49 35.62 -26.97
N ASN A 754 -8.66 35.68 -25.92
CA ASN A 754 -7.58 36.65 -25.77
C ASN A 754 -6.36 36.33 -26.66
N SER A 755 -6.15 35.07 -27.02
CA SER A 755 -5.01 34.65 -27.88
C SER A 755 -5.26 34.79 -29.38
N GLY A 756 -6.51 35.09 -29.79
CA GLY A 756 -6.93 35.07 -31.20
C GLY A 756 -7.02 33.68 -31.83
N VAL A 757 -6.79 32.61 -31.06
CA VAL A 757 -6.86 31.21 -31.53
C VAL A 757 -8.28 30.68 -31.38
N TYR A 758 -8.89 30.24 -32.49
CA TYR A 758 -10.20 29.60 -32.48
C TYR A 758 -10.11 28.07 -32.25
N LEU A 759 -10.64 27.62 -31.12
CA LEU A 759 -10.67 26.22 -30.70
C LEU A 759 -12.03 25.57 -31.01
N ASP A 760 -12.12 24.95 -32.19
CA ASP A 760 -13.23 24.04 -32.54
C ASP A 760 -13.16 22.71 -31.77
N TRP A 761 -14.21 21.90 -31.88
CA TRP A 761 -14.34 20.63 -31.16
C TRP A 761 -13.14 19.68 -31.37
N LYS A 762 -12.66 19.56 -32.62
CA LYS A 762 -11.56 18.66 -32.95
C LYS A 762 -10.23 19.13 -32.35
N LYS A 763 -9.98 20.43 -32.36
CA LYS A 763 -8.81 21.02 -31.69
C LYS A 763 -8.87 20.82 -30.17
N ARG A 764 -10.04 21.00 -29.55
CA ARG A 764 -10.21 20.76 -28.11
C ARG A 764 -9.88 19.32 -27.74
N LEU A 765 -10.43 18.34 -28.46
CA LEU A 765 -10.12 16.93 -28.24
C LEU A 765 -8.62 16.60 -28.38
N ARG A 766 -7.93 17.19 -29.37
CA ARG A 766 -6.46 17.02 -29.52
C ARG A 766 -5.68 17.59 -28.34
N ILE A 767 -6.07 18.78 -27.87
CA ILE A 767 -5.47 19.42 -26.70
C ILE A 767 -5.69 18.55 -25.46
N THR A 768 -6.91 18.04 -25.27
CA THR A 768 -7.26 17.14 -24.18
C THR A 768 -6.40 15.88 -24.18
N LEU A 769 -6.26 15.23 -25.34
CA LEU A 769 -5.44 14.02 -25.46
C LEU A 769 -3.96 14.29 -25.15
N GLY A 770 -3.43 15.43 -25.63
CA GLY A 770 -2.05 15.83 -25.33
C GLY A 770 -1.83 16.05 -23.83
N ALA A 771 -2.73 16.78 -23.16
CA ALA A 771 -2.65 17.00 -21.72
C ALA A 771 -2.82 15.68 -20.93
N ALA A 772 -3.75 14.82 -21.33
CA ALA A 772 -3.95 13.50 -20.72
C ALA A 772 -2.68 12.64 -20.81
N ARG A 773 -2.07 12.53 -22.01
CA ARG A 773 -0.80 11.80 -22.21
C ARG A 773 0.35 12.36 -21.37
N GLY A 774 0.40 13.69 -21.19
CA GLY A 774 1.37 14.34 -20.30
C GLY A 774 1.20 13.89 -18.84
N LEU A 775 -0.03 13.86 -18.34
CA LEU A 775 -0.34 13.41 -16.98
C LEU A 775 -0.16 11.89 -16.80
N THR A 776 -0.57 11.07 -17.78
CA THR A 776 -0.29 9.62 -17.79
C THR A 776 1.20 9.35 -17.65
N TYR A 777 2.03 10.09 -18.38
CA TYR A 777 3.49 9.96 -18.24
C TYR A 777 3.96 10.27 -16.82
N LEU A 778 3.43 11.32 -16.17
CA LEU A 778 3.79 11.67 -14.79
C LEU A 778 3.32 10.63 -13.77
N HIS A 779 2.12 10.07 -13.93
CA HIS A 779 1.50 9.15 -12.97
C HIS A 779 1.98 7.71 -13.10
N GLU A 780 2.27 7.26 -14.32
CA GLU A 780 2.44 5.82 -14.62
C GLU A 780 3.81 5.47 -15.19
N LEU A 781 4.50 6.43 -15.84
CA LEU A 781 5.79 6.17 -16.52
C LEU A 781 6.99 6.84 -15.82
N ALA A 782 6.77 7.91 -15.04
CA ALA A 782 7.81 8.55 -14.26
C ALA A 782 8.16 7.72 -13.01
N ASN A 783 9.45 7.65 -12.67
CA ASN A 783 9.94 6.97 -11.48
C ASN A 783 10.82 7.91 -10.63
N PRO A 784 10.44 8.25 -9.39
CA PRO A 784 9.15 7.93 -8.75
C PRO A 784 7.96 8.59 -9.47
N ARG A 785 6.74 8.06 -9.26
CA ARG A 785 5.50 8.65 -9.81
C ARG A 785 5.34 10.09 -9.34
N ILE A 786 4.84 10.99 -10.17
CA ILE A 786 4.78 12.43 -9.87
C ILE A 786 3.32 12.90 -9.92
N ILE A 787 2.82 13.47 -8.82
CA ILE A 787 1.51 14.14 -8.78
C ILE A 787 1.73 15.62 -9.07
N HIS A 788 1.03 16.17 -10.06
CA HIS A 788 1.15 17.56 -10.50
C HIS A 788 0.54 18.56 -9.51
N ARG A 789 -0.65 18.24 -8.99
CA ARG A 789 -1.37 18.96 -7.92
C ARG A 789 -1.91 20.36 -8.27
N ASP A 790 -1.69 20.82 -9.49
CA ASP A 790 -2.16 22.12 -9.98
C ASP A 790 -2.52 22.08 -11.48
N VAL A 791 -3.22 21.01 -11.88
CA VAL A 791 -3.74 20.87 -13.23
C VAL A 791 -4.88 21.87 -13.45
N LYS A 792 -4.68 22.82 -14.36
CA LYS A 792 -5.64 23.88 -14.72
C LYS A 792 -5.36 24.43 -16.11
N SER A 793 -6.33 25.13 -16.72
CA SER A 793 -6.19 25.67 -18.08
C SER A 793 -5.06 26.69 -18.25
N ASN A 794 -4.67 27.42 -17.20
CA ASN A 794 -3.50 28.31 -17.21
C ASN A 794 -2.17 27.54 -17.36
N ASN A 795 -2.14 26.30 -16.88
CA ASN A 795 -0.94 25.46 -16.83
C ASN A 795 -0.85 24.51 -18.03
N ILE A 796 -1.79 24.57 -18.97
CA ILE A 796 -1.72 23.87 -20.26
C ILE A 796 -1.35 24.89 -21.33
N LEU A 797 -0.12 24.84 -21.83
CA LEU A 797 0.36 25.73 -22.89
C LEU A 797 0.18 25.09 -24.27
N LEU A 798 0.04 25.93 -25.30
CA LEU A 798 -0.19 25.49 -26.68
C LEU A 798 0.99 25.85 -27.58
N ASP A 799 1.62 24.84 -28.18
CA ASP A 799 2.68 25.06 -29.17
C ASP A 799 2.13 25.59 -30.50
N HIS A 800 3.01 25.85 -31.45
CA HIS A 800 2.64 26.33 -32.80
C HIS A 800 1.67 25.42 -33.58
N GLN A 801 1.60 24.11 -33.29
CA GLN A 801 0.59 23.19 -33.85
C GLN A 801 -0.65 23.03 -32.98
N LEU A 802 -0.77 23.79 -31.89
CA LEU A 802 -1.81 23.65 -30.87
C LEU A 802 -1.74 22.30 -30.14
N ASN A 803 -0.55 21.70 -30.03
CA ASN A 803 -0.37 20.58 -29.12
C ASN A 803 -0.26 21.09 -27.68
N ALA A 804 -0.89 20.37 -26.77
CA ALA A 804 -0.86 20.68 -25.35
C ALA A 804 0.49 20.30 -24.72
N LYS A 805 1.03 21.21 -23.92
CA LYS A 805 2.15 20.97 -23.02
C LYS A 805 1.79 21.38 -21.59
N VAL A 806 1.85 20.43 -20.66
CA VAL A 806 1.63 20.68 -19.23
C VAL A 806 2.83 21.43 -18.65
N SER A 807 2.57 22.44 -17.84
CA SER A 807 3.55 23.41 -17.31
C SER A 807 3.30 23.70 -15.83
N ASP A 808 4.24 24.44 -15.21
CA ASP A 808 4.18 24.90 -13.79
C ASP A 808 4.25 23.75 -12.78
N PHE A 809 5.47 23.24 -12.58
CA PHE A 809 5.75 22.06 -11.77
C PHE A 809 6.08 22.41 -10.31
N GLY A 810 5.90 23.68 -9.90
CA GLY A 810 6.33 24.18 -8.58
C GLY A 810 5.58 23.55 -7.40
N LEU A 811 4.42 22.95 -7.64
CA LEU A 811 3.63 22.25 -6.63
C LEU A 811 3.69 20.72 -6.74
N CYS A 812 4.41 20.21 -7.75
CA CYS A 812 4.52 18.78 -8.00
C CYS A 812 5.13 18.07 -6.80
N LYS A 813 4.66 16.84 -6.57
CA LYS A 813 5.17 16.02 -5.48
C LYS A 813 5.48 14.62 -6.00
N PRO A 814 6.72 14.12 -5.81
CA PRO A 814 7.02 12.74 -6.10
C PRO A 814 6.33 11.89 -5.04
N LEU A 815 5.66 10.83 -5.47
CA LEU A 815 5.14 9.79 -4.61
C LEU A 815 6.34 8.92 -4.21
N SER A 816 6.82 9.07 -2.97
CA SER A 816 7.75 8.12 -2.37
C SER A 816 7.13 6.72 -2.41
N ASP A 817 7.97 5.68 -2.46
CA ASP A 817 7.58 4.27 -2.42
C ASP A 817 6.97 3.84 -1.06
N ASP A 818 6.17 4.71 -0.45
CA ASP A 818 5.37 4.43 0.73
C ASP A 818 4.14 3.59 0.31
N PHE A 819 3.99 2.42 0.93
CA PHE A 819 2.93 1.40 0.76
C PHE A 819 1.47 1.86 0.99
N ARG A 820 1.20 3.18 1.03
CA ARG A 820 -0.11 3.74 1.38
C ARG A 820 -0.97 4.13 0.18
N GLY A 821 -0.38 4.26 -1.01
CA GLY A 821 -1.10 4.71 -2.21
C GLY A 821 -1.53 6.19 -2.20
N TYR A 822 -1.16 6.97 -1.16
CA TYR A 822 -1.43 8.41 -1.03
C TYR A 822 -0.33 9.12 -0.24
N ILE A 823 -0.18 10.45 -0.44
CA ILE A 823 0.73 11.32 0.30
C ILE A 823 -0.06 12.21 1.26
N SER A 824 0.14 12.09 2.58
CA SER A 824 -0.36 13.09 3.53
C SER A 824 0.45 14.39 3.39
N THR A 825 -0.18 15.48 2.95
CA THR A 825 0.51 16.75 2.74
C THR A 825 -0.43 17.94 2.94
N GLN A 826 0.10 19.10 3.33
CA GLN A 826 -0.67 20.35 3.41
C GLN A 826 -1.48 20.55 2.14
N VAL A 827 -2.70 21.05 2.22
CA VAL A 827 -3.51 21.27 1.02
C VAL A 827 -2.93 22.41 0.18
N LYS A 828 -2.54 22.12 -1.06
CA LYS A 828 -2.12 23.13 -2.05
C LYS A 828 -2.77 22.80 -3.40
N GLY A 829 -3.09 23.84 -4.17
CA GLY A 829 -3.73 23.75 -5.49
C GLY A 829 -4.60 24.98 -5.73
N THR A 830 -5.13 25.10 -6.94
CA THR A 830 -5.99 26.24 -7.31
C THR A 830 -7.46 25.99 -6.94
N MET A 831 -8.06 26.93 -6.20
CA MET A 831 -9.48 26.88 -5.83
C MET A 831 -10.37 26.75 -7.08
N GLY A 832 -11.24 25.74 -7.10
CA GLY A 832 -12.07 25.38 -8.25
C GLY A 832 -11.57 24.17 -9.04
N TYR A 833 -10.29 23.83 -8.97
CA TYR A 833 -9.76 22.56 -9.51
C TYR A 833 -9.42 21.57 -8.39
N LEU A 834 -9.35 22.05 -7.14
CA LEU A 834 -8.95 21.26 -5.99
C LEU A 834 -9.91 20.10 -5.71
N ASP A 835 -9.35 18.90 -5.62
CA ASP A 835 -10.06 17.67 -5.25
C ASP A 835 -10.71 17.81 -3.85
N PRO A 836 -12.03 17.62 -3.72
CA PRO A 836 -12.73 17.73 -2.44
C PRO A 836 -12.27 16.67 -1.42
N GLU A 837 -11.96 15.45 -1.86
CA GLU A 837 -11.47 14.41 -0.96
C GLU A 837 -10.08 14.75 -0.43
N TYR A 838 -9.17 15.20 -1.29
CA TYR A 838 -7.87 15.71 -0.86
C TYR A 838 -7.99 16.91 0.08
N TYR A 839 -8.91 17.85 -0.21
CA TYR A 839 -9.16 19.00 0.66
C TYR A 839 -9.63 18.57 2.06
N MET A 840 -10.53 17.59 2.14
CA MET A 840 -11.14 17.12 3.39
C MET A 840 -10.20 16.21 4.19
N THR A 841 -9.46 15.32 3.52
CA THR A 841 -8.67 14.26 4.15
C THR A 841 -7.19 14.57 4.26
N GLN A 842 -6.70 15.57 3.51
CA GLN A 842 -5.28 15.89 3.31
C GLN A 842 -4.47 14.74 2.69
N HIS A 843 -5.13 13.74 2.12
CA HIS A 843 -4.52 12.65 1.37
C HIS A 843 -4.46 13.01 -0.11
N LEU A 844 -3.26 13.25 -0.62
CA LEU A 844 -3.02 13.55 -2.02
C LEU A 844 -2.72 12.25 -2.78
N THR A 845 -3.47 11.98 -3.85
CA THR A 845 -3.24 10.86 -4.76
C THR A 845 -3.14 11.36 -6.20
N GLU A 846 -2.67 10.52 -7.11
CA GLU A 846 -2.77 10.78 -8.55
C GLU A 846 -4.23 11.01 -9.00
N LYS A 847 -5.22 10.45 -8.28
CA LYS A 847 -6.65 10.68 -8.51
C LYS A 847 -7.09 12.12 -8.21
N SER A 848 -6.29 12.89 -7.46
CA SER A 848 -6.53 14.33 -7.28
C SER A 848 -6.24 15.14 -8.55
N ASP A 849 -5.25 14.70 -9.35
CA ASP A 849 -5.00 15.27 -10.69
C ASP A 849 -6.10 14.87 -11.67
N VAL A 850 -6.63 13.64 -11.55
CA VAL A 850 -7.79 13.18 -12.37
C VAL A 850 -9.00 14.08 -12.12
N TYR A 851 -9.29 14.42 -10.86
CA TYR A 851 -10.37 15.38 -10.53
C TYR A 851 -10.13 16.75 -11.17
N SER A 852 -8.92 17.28 -11.01
CA SER A 852 -8.52 18.58 -11.58
C SER A 852 -8.63 18.58 -13.11
N PHE A 853 -8.26 17.46 -13.74
CA PHE A 853 -8.41 17.23 -15.17
C PHE A 853 -9.88 17.15 -15.60
N GLY A 854 -10.75 16.51 -14.80
CA GLY A 854 -12.20 16.49 -15.03
C GLY A 854 -12.80 17.91 -15.05
N VAL A 855 -12.38 18.78 -14.14
CA VAL A 855 -12.77 20.21 -14.16
C VAL A 855 -12.27 20.90 -15.43
N LEU A 856 -11.04 20.61 -15.88
CA LEU A 856 -10.50 21.11 -17.15
C LEU A 856 -11.33 20.65 -18.36
N LEU A 857 -11.84 19.42 -18.37
CA LEU A 857 -12.75 18.91 -19.41
C LEU A 857 -14.04 19.73 -19.46
N LEU A 858 -14.62 20.06 -18.30
CA LEU A 858 -15.83 20.89 -18.22
C LEU A 858 -15.57 22.33 -18.69
N GLU A 859 -14.42 22.90 -18.34
CA GLU A 859 -13.99 24.22 -18.84
C GLU A 859 -13.80 24.20 -20.36
N LEU A 860 -13.27 23.12 -20.93
CA LEU A 860 -13.10 22.95 -22.38
C LEU A 860 -14.44 22.89 -23.13
N VAL A 861 -15.51 22.34 -22.58
CA VAL A 861 -16.81 22.29 -23.30
C VAL A 861 -17.67 23.53 -23.09
N THR A 862 -17.50 24.22 -21.95
CA THR A 862 -18.32 25.40 -21.61
C THR A 862 -17.63 26.74 -21.88
N ALA A 863 -16.30 26.75 -21.98
CA ALA A 863 -15.44 27.95 -21.93
C ALA A 863 -15.68 28.86 -20.70
N ARG A 864 -16.30 28.35 -19.64
CA ARG A 864 -16.56 29.09 -18.39
C ARG A 864 -15.46 28.88 -17.37
N LYS A 865 -15.29 29.83 -16.46
CA LYS A 865 -14.38 29.65 -15.31
C LYS A 865 -14.94 28.56 -14.39
N PRO A 866 -14.10 27.74 -13.75
CA PRO A 866 -14.57 26.74 -12.79
C PRO A 866 -15.42 27.32 -11.66
N ILE A 867 -15.07 28.52 -11.20
CA ILE A 867 -15.84 29.28 -10.21
C ILE A 867 -16.18 30.65 -10.80
N GLU A 868 -17.47 30.94 -10.93
CA GLU A 868 -17.97 32.24 -11.39
C GLU A 868 -19.16 32.68 -10.53
N ARG A 869 -19.09 33.89 -9.96
CA ARG A 869 -20.15 34.48 -9.11
C ARG A 869 -20.63 33.55 -7.98
N GLY A 870 -19.71 32.77 -7.38
CA GLY A 870 -20.01 31.82 -6.31
C GLY A 870 -20.65 30.50 -6.76
N ARG A 871 -20.79 30.28 -8.07
CA ARG A 871 -21.27 29.01 -8.64
C ARG A 871 -20.10 28.18 -9.13
N PHE A 872 -20.17 26.89 -8.86
CA PHE A 872 -19.14 25.92 -9.22
C PHE A 872 -19.58 25.11 -10.44
N ILE A 873 -18.74 25.07 -11.48
CA ILE A 873 -19.08 24.49 -12.79
C ILE A 873 -19.54 23.02 -12.69
N VAL A 874 -18.87 22.20 -11.86
CA VAL A 874 -19.22 20.78 -11.67
C VAL A 874 -20.66 20.64 -11.18
N ARG A 875 -21.08 21.51 -10.25
CA ARG A 875 -22.45 21.49 -9.70
C ARG A 875 -23.47 21.96 -10.72
N GLU A 876 -23.16 22.98 -11.52
CA GLU A 876 -24.07 23.47 -12.56
C GLU A 876 -24.29 22.42 -13.66
N VAL A 877 -23.21 21.77 -14.12
CA VAL A 877 -23.28 20.69 -15.12
C VAL A 877 -24.00 19.46 -14.57
N ARG A 878 -23.66 19.00 -13.35
CA ARG A 878 -24.34 17.86 -12.69
C ARG A 878 -25.85 18.09 -12.55
N ASN A 879 -26.24 19.32 -12.19
CA ASN A 879 -27.66 19.68 -12.10
C ASN A 879 -28.36 19.70 -13.47
N ALA A 880 -27.67 20.13 -14.54
CA ALA A 880 -28.24 20.12 -15.89
C ALA A 880 -28.44 18.69 -16.40
N ILE A 881 -27.47 17.80 -16.18
CA ILE A 881 -27.56 16.37 -16.54
C ILE A 881 -28.71 15.69 -15.78
N ASN A 882 -28.84 15.96 -14.47
CA ASN A 882 -29.91 15.36 -13.65
C ASN A 882 -31.32 15.84 -14.01
N LYS A 883 -31.47 17.02 -14.62
CA LYS A 883 -32.77 17.58 -15.00
C LYS A 883 -33.27 17.08 -16.35
N SER A 884 -32.37 16.84 -17.30
CA SER A 884 -32.71 16.37 -18.64
C SER A 884 -31.68 15.33 -19.11
N PRO A 885 -32.03 14.02 -19.04
CA PRO A 885 -31.17 12.94 -19.52
C PRO A 885 -30.82 13.04 -21.01
N ASP A 886 -31.66 13.72 -21.80
CA ASP A 886 -31.48 13.91 -23.25
C ASP A 886 -30.48 15.03 -23.60
N LEU A 887 -29.69 15.52 -22.63
CA LEU A 887 -28.67 16.57 -22.78
C LEU A 887 -29.19 17.91 -23.34
N HIS A 888 -30.51 18.13 -23.36
CA HIS A 888 -31.12 19.32 -23.97
C HIS A 888 -30.78 20.60 -23.19
N ASP A 889 -30.83 20.53 -21.85
CA ASP A 889 -30.46 21.62 -20.94
C ASP A 889 -28.95 21.89 -20.93
N LEU A 890 -28.14 20.94 -21.43
CA LEU A 890 -26.69 21.08 -21.50
C LEU A 890 -26.26 22.04 -22.63
N ARG A 891 -27.08 22.17 -23.69
CA ARG A 891 -26.80 23.06 -24.83
C ARG A 891 -26.66 24.53 -24.42
N GLU A 892 -27.34 24.96 -23.36
CA GLU A 892 -27.22 26.33 -22.83
C GLU A 892 -25.91 26.57 -22.06
N LEU A 893 -25.24 25.49 -21.64
CA LEU A 893 -23.95 25.55 -20.94
C LEU A 893 -22.76 25.41 -21.89
N LEU A 894 -22.95 24.81 -23.06
CA LEU A 894 -21.88 24.60 -24.05
C LEU A 894 -21.42 25.92 -24.67
N ASP A 895 -20.14 25.95 -25.01
CA ASP A 895 -19.54 27.08 -25.71
C ASP A 895 -20.11 27.18 -27.13
N PRO A 896 -20.67 28.34 -27.54
CA PRO A 896 -21.12 28.56 -28.90
C PRO A 896 -20.05 28.26 -29.98
N ALA A 897 -18.76 28.40 -29.66
CA ALA A 897 -17.66 28.11 -30.57
C ALA A 897 -17.50 26.62 -30.94
N ILE A 898 -18.06 25.69 -30.15
CA ILE A 898 -18.14 24.27 -30.52
C ILE A 898 -19.50 23.91 -31.12
N CYS A 899 -20.54 24.71 -30.87
CA CYS A 899 -21.91 24.43 -31.29
C CYS A 899 -22.32 25.03 -32.65
N MET A 900 -21.41 25.60 -33.45
CA MET A 900 -21.74 26.14 -34.77
C MET A 900 -22.15 25.04 -35.78
N ASN A 901 -23.46 24.77 -35.85
CA ASN A 901 -24.20 24.04 -36.90
C ASN A 901 -23.77 22.60 -37.22
N SER A 902 -23.14 21.86 -36.31
CA SER A 902 -22.83 20.44 -36.51
C SER A 902 -23.20 19.56 -35.32
N THR A 903 -23.55 18.30 -35.58
CA THR A 903 -23.60 17.25 -34.56
C THR A 903 -22.20 17.12 -33.96
N LEU A 904 -22.09 17.10 -32.63
CA LEU A 904 -20.82 16.94 -31.91
C LEU A 904 -20.62 15.46 -31.57
N PRO A 905 -19.95 14.66 -32.43
CA PRO A 905 -19.89 13.21 -32.23
C PRO A 905 -19.00 12.91 -31.03
N GLY A 906 -19.50 12.05 -30.13
CA GLY A 906 -18.82 11.67 -28.90
C GLY A 906 -18.87 12.70 -27.77
N LEU A 907 -19.66 13.77 -27.89
CA LEU A 907 -19.84 14.74 -26.79
C LEU A 907 -20.49 14.10 -25.56
N ASP A 908 -21.45 13.21 -25.75
CA ASP A 908 -22.08 12.40 -24.70
C ASP A 908 -21.04 11.62 -23.89
N ARG A 909 -20.18 10.84 -24.58
CA ARG A 909 -19.08 10.10 -23.93
C ARG A 909 -18.05 11.03 -23.28
N PHE A 910 -17.79 12.20 -23.89
CA PHE A 910 -16.89 13.20 -23.31
C PHE A 910 -17.44 13.77 -22.00
N MET A 911 -18.74 14.06 -21.95
CA MET A 911 -19.41 14.55 -20.74
C MET A 911 -19.47 13.47 -19.66
N GLU A 912 -19.76 12.22 -20.03
CA GLU A 912 -19.72 11.08 -19.11
C GLU A 912 -18.32 10.90 -18.50
N LEU A 913 -17.28 10.92 -19.33
CA LEU A 913 -15.88 10.86 -18.87
C LEU A 913 -15.55 12.03 -17.93
N ALA A 914 -15.96 13.25 -18.27
CA ALA A 914 -15.75 14.42 -17.43
C ALA A 914 -16.43 14.27 -16.06
N MET A 915 -17.67 13.78 -16.03
CA MET A 915 -18.40 13.53 -14.79
C MET A 915 -17.77 12.43 -13.94
N LYS A 916 -17.31 11.34 -14.57
CA LYS A 916 -16.60 10.26 -13.88
C LYS A 916 -15.27 10.71 -13.27
N CYS A 917 -14.57 11.65 -13.93
CA CYS A 917 -13.33 12.23 -13.39
C CYS A 917 -13.57 13.10 -12.15
N VAL A 918 -14.73 13.76 -12.05
CA VAL A 918 -15.08 14.67 -10.93
C VAL A 918 -15.98 14.02 -9.86
N GLU A 919 -15.96 12.70 -9.76
CA GLU A 919 -16.63 11.99 -8.66
C GLU A 919 -16.05 12.37 -7.30
N GLU A 920 -16.90 12.37 -6.27
CA GLU A 920 -16.51 12.85 -4.94
C GLU A 920 -15.46 11.93 -4.31
N SER A 921 -15.62 10.61 -4.49
CA SER A 921 -14.69 9.58 -4.05
C SER A 921 -13.64 9.29 -5.13
N SER A 922 -12.37 9.24 -4.74
CA SER A 922 -11.23 8.94 -5.62
C SER A 922 -11.24 7.50 -6.14
N ALA A 923 -11.90 6.57 -5.44
CA ALA A 923 -12.04 5.18 -5.86
C ALA A 923 -12.90 5.02 -7.13
N ASP A 924 -13.85 5.94 -7.34
CA ASP A 924 -14.78 5.90 -8.47
C ASP A 924 -14.23 6.61 -9.72
N ARG A 925 -13.08 7.30 -9.58
CA ARG A 925 -12.41 8.03 -10.67
C ARG A 925 -11.54 7.06 -11.48
N PRO A 926 -11.46 7.22 -12.83
CA PRO A 926 -10.60 6.41 -13.69
C PRO A 926 -9.10 6.71 -13.48
N TRP A 927 -8.20 5.91 -14.07
CA TRP A 927 -6.79 6.28 -14.19
C TRP A 927 -6.55 7.21 -15.38
N MET A 928 -5.46 7.99 -15.38
CA MET A 928 -5.20 8.90 -16.50
C MET A 928 -4.94 8.16 -17.83
N SER A 929 -4.39 6.95 -17.80
CA SER A 929 -4.34 6.05 -18.98
C SER A 929 -5.72 5.69 -19.51
N ASP A 930 -6.67 5.33 -18.65
CA ASP A 930 -8.05 5.07 -19.03
C ASP A 930 -8.71 6.32 -19.64
N VAL A 931 -8.48 7.49 -19.02
CA VAL A 931 -8.96 8.78 -19.52
C VAL A 931 -8.40 9.07 -20.91
N ALA A 932 -7.09 8.89 -21.11
CA ALA A 932 -6.44 9.09 -22.41
C ALA A 932 -7.02 8.15 -23.47
N LYS A 933 -7.18 6.86 -23.15
CA LYS A 933 -7.77 5.84 -24.04
C LYS A 933 -9.22 6.18 -24.41
N GLU A 934 -10.00 6.66 -23.46
CA GLU A 934 -11.39 7.05 -23.73
C GLU A 934 -11.47 8.31 -24.62
N ILE A 935 -10.55 9.27 -24.44
CA ILE A 935 -10.43 10.42 -25.36
C ILE A 935 -10.05 9.94 -26.76
N GLU A 936 -9.14 8.96 -26.90
CA GLU A 936 -8.80 8.37 -28.21
C GLU A 936 -10.04 7.76 -28.87
N ASN A 937 -10.87 7.03 -28.12
CA ASN A 937 -12.14 6.48 -28.61
C ASN A 937 -13.09 7.59 -29.08
N ILE A 938 -13.24 8.67 -28.30
CA ILE A 938 -14.07 9.83 -28.65
C ILE A 938 -13.55 10.52 -29.91
N MET A 939 -12.22 10.63 -30.06
CA MET A 939 -11.59 11.18 -31.26
C MET A 939 -11.90 10.35 -32.51
N VAL A 940 -11.88 9.02 -32.40
CA VAL A 940 -12.27 8.11 -33.49
C VAL A 940 -13.74 8.31 -33.86
N LEU A 941 -14.65 8.45 -32.89
CA LEU A 941 -16.06 8.77 -33.13
C LEU A 941 -16.25 10.13 -33.83
N ALA A 942 -15.40 11.11 -33.54
CA ALA A 942 -15.36 12.40 -34.22
C ALA A 942 -14.66 12.37 -35.60
N GLY A 943 -14.29 11.18 -36.10
CA GLY A 943 -13.64 10.98 -37.39
C GLY A 943 -12.21 11.50 -37.44
N MET A 944 -11.47 11.39 -36.33
CA MET A 944 -10.06 11.77 -36.21
C MET A 944 -9.19 10.53 -35.96
N ASN A 945 -7.95 10.57 -36.44
CA ASN A 945 -6.95 9.56 -36.09
C ASN A 945 -6.08 10.09 -34.93
N PRO A 946 -6.11 9.44 -33.75
CA PRO A 946 -5.38 9.88 -32.55
C PRO A 946 -3.85 9.68 -32.62
N TYR A 947 -3.35 8.99 -33.66
CA TYR A 947 -1.93 8.64 -33.82
C TYR A 947 -1.17 9.48 -34.86
N ILE A 948 -1.82 10.41 -35.58
CA ILE A 948 -1.18 11.23 -36.64
C ILE A 948 -0.08 12.17 -36.10
N ALA A 949 -0.05 12.47 -34.79
CA ALA A 949 1.02 13.25 -34.18
C ALA A 949 2.36 12.48 -34.00
N SER A 950 2.49 11.28 -34.56
CA SER A 950 3.68 10.41 -34.48
C SER A 950 4.56 10.46 -35.74
N GLU A 951 4.08 11.02 -36.85
CA GLU A 951 4.80 11.04 -38.13
C GLU A 951 5.00 12.47 -38.62
N SER A 952 6.01 13.18 -38.10
CA SER A 952 6.79 14.18 -38.86
C SER A 952 7.76 14.91 -37.92
N ASN A 953 9.03 14.50 -37.93
CA ASN A 953 10.21 15.38 -38.01
C ASN A 953 11.49 14.53 -37.95
N SER A 954 11.68 13.68 -38.95
CA SER A 954 13.00 13.20 -39.34
C SER A 954 13.45 13.98 -40.57
N ALA A 955 14.25 15.02 -40.37
CA ALA A 955 14.99 15.67 -41.45
C ALA A 955 16.38 16.14 -40.95
N SER A 956 17.38 15.29 -41.26
CA SER A 956 18.84 15.53 -41.36
C SER A 956 19.59 16.05 -40.11
N PHE A 957 20.61 15.37 -39.58
CA PHE A 957 21.87 15.03 -40.25
C PHE A 957 22.58 13.80 -39.62
N GLY A 958 22.86 12.79 -40.45
CA GLY A 958 24.12 12.02 -40.51
C GLY A 958 24.49 11.00 -39.42
N GLY A 959 24.36 9.70 -39.75
CA GLY A 959 25.43 8.73 -39.48
C GLY A 959 25.16 7.57 -38.51
N GLU A 960 24.95 6.39 -39.10
CA GLU A 960 25.11 5.02 -38.59
C GLU A 960 24.08 4.39 -37.63
N ARG A 961 23.37 3.41 -38.22
CA ARG A 961 22.49 2.42 -37.60
C ARG A 961 23.25 1.52 -36.62
N ARG A 962 22.69 1.32 -35.42
CA ARG A 962 22.68 0.01 -34.75
C ARG A 962 21.28 -0.30 -34.22
N SER A 963 20.76 -1.43 -34.70
CA SER A 963 19.50 -2.05 -34.31
C SER A 963 19.60 -2.58 -32.87
N HIS A 964 18.52 -2.44 -32.10
CA HIS A 964 18.27 -3.26 -30.91
C HIS A 964 16.83 -3.79 -30.92
N PRO A 965 16.62 -4.99 -30.34
CA PRO A 965 15.55 -5.91 -30.70
C PRO A 965 14.37 -5.85 -29.73
N TYR A 966 13.16 -6.06 -30.26
CA TYR A 966 12.01 -6.79 -29.71
C TYR A 966 10.75 -6.32 -30.44
N GLU A 967 10.73 -6.57 -31.75
CA GLU A 967 9.49 -6.80 -32.50
C GLU A 967 9.41 -8.31 -32.68
N SER A 968 8.44 -8.96 -32.03
CA SER A 968 7.89 -10.23 -32.51
C SER A 968 6.50 -10.44 -31.96
N ASP A 969 5.56 -10.35 -32.89
CA ASP A 969 4.16 -10.76 -32.88
C ASP A 969 3.84 -12.05 -32.13
N VAL A 970 2.67 -12.08 -31.48
CA VAL A 970 1.71 -13.18 -31.68
C VAL A 970 0.28 -12.62 -31.60
N SER A 971 -0.35 -12.39 -32.76
CA SER A 971 -1.81 -12.36 -32.90
C SER A 971 -2.21 -13.60 -33.71
N PHE A 972 -3.17 -14.37 -33.19
CA PHE A 972 -3.85 -15.42 -33.94
C PHE A 972 -5.27 -14.92 -34.19
N ASP A 973 -5.57 -14.60 -35.45
CA ASP A 973 -6.94 -14.58 -35.93
C ASP A 973 -7.04 -15.32 -37.26
N TYR A 974 -8.02 -16.22 -37.30
CA TYR A 974 -8.31 -17.13 -38.39
C TYR A 974 -9.50 -16.58 -39.16
N SER A 975 -9.35 -16.31 -40.47
CA SER A 975 -10.46 -16.35 -41.45
C SER A 975 -9.88 -16.26 -42.86
N GLY A 976 -9.98 -17.35 -43.60
CA GLY A 976 -9.46 -17.46 -44.95
C GLY A 976 -10.39 -16.90 -46.03
N GLY A 977 -9.81 -16.77 -47.22
CA GLY A 977 -10.52 -16.94 -48.48
C GLY A 977 -10.35 -15.78 -49.46
N PRO A 978 -10.16 -16.06 -50.76
CA PRO A 978 -9.08 -15.45 -51.53
C PRO A 978 -9.60 -14.60 -52.70
N TYR A 979 -8.71 -13.81 -53.33
CA TYR A 979 -8.43 -13.81 -54.78
C TYR A 979 -7.51 -12.63 -55.13
N SER A 980 -6.23 -12.95 -55.34
CA SER A 980 -5.33 -12.23 -56.25
C SER A 980 -5.67 -12.69 -57.72
N PRO A 981 -5.05 -12.20 -58.83
CA PRO A 981 -3.77 -11.48 -58.87
C PRO A 981 -3.50 -10.52 -60.08
N LYS A 982 -2.24 -10.02 -60.11
CA LYS A 982 -1.42 -9.57 -61.26
C LYS A 982 -1.65 -8.14 -61.80
N VAL A 983 -0.65 -7.33 -62.21
CA VAL A 983 0.80 -7.47 -62.45
C VAL A 983 1.41 -6.05 -62.65
N VAL A 984 2.43 -5.67 -61.86
CA VAL A 984 3.86 -5.33 -62.17
C VAL A 984 4.23 -4.96 -63.64
N PRO A 985 5.38 -4.33 -64.03
CA PRO A 985 6.40 -3.50 -63.33
C PRO A 985 6.74 -2.15 -64.01
N LYS A 986 7.27 -1.20 -63.24
CA LYS A 986 8.69 -0.78 -63.34
C LYS A 986 9.12 -0.04 -62.09
#